data_AF-E0CXB2-F1
#
_entry.id   AF-E0CXB2-F1
#
_cell.length_a   1.000
_cell.length_b   1.000
_cell.length_c   1.000
_cell.angle_alpha   90.00
_cell.angle_beta   90.00
_cell.angle_gamma   90.00
#
_symmetry.space_group_name_H-M   'P 1'
#
loop_
_entity.id
_entity.type
_entity.pdbx_description
1 polymer ?
#
loop_
_entity_poly.entity_id
_entity_poly.type
_entity_poly.pdbx_seq_one_letter_code
_entity_poly.pdbx_strand_id
1 'polypeptide(L)'
;MAAAAAAGAASGLPGPVAQGLKEALVDTLTGILSPVQEVRAAAEEQIKVLEVTEEFGVHLAELTVDPQGALAIRQLASVILKQYVETHWCAQSEKFRPPETTERAKIVIRELLPNGLRESISKVRSSVAYAVSAIAHWDWPEAWPQLFNLLMEMLVSGDLNAVHGAMRVLTEFTREVTDTQMPLVAPVILPEMYKIFTMAEVYGIRTRSRAVEIFTTCAHMICNMEELEKGAAKVLIFPVVQQFTEAFVQALQMPDGPTSDSGFKMEVLKAVTALVKNFPKHMVSSMQQILPIVWNTLTESAAFYVRTEVNYTEEVEDPVDSDGEVLGFENLVFSIFEFVHALLENSKFKSTVKKALPELIYYIILYMQITEEQIKVWTANPQQFVEDEDDDTFSYTVRIAAQDLLLAVATDFQNESAVALATAATRHLQEAEQTKASGTEHWWKIHEACMLALGSVKSIITDSVKNGRIHFDMHGFLTNVILVDLNLSASPFLLGRALWAASRFTVAMSPELIQQFLQATVSGLHETQPPSVRISAVRAIWGYCDQLKVSESTHVLQPFLPSILDGLIHLAAQFSSEVLNLVMETLCIVCTVDPEFTASVENKICPFTIAIFLKYSNGFRKAKVLNFAPEEKPPLTLGVAIRKSMPWRTPLLYV
;
A
#
# COMPACT_ATOMS: atom_id res chain seq x y z
N MET A 1 31.70 56.77 26.47
CA MET A 1 30.68 56.04 25.68
C MET A 1 31.23 54.83 24.92
N ALA A 2 32.47 54.84 24.41
CA ALA A 2 33.03 53.64 23.75
C ALA A 2 33.43 52.48 24.71
N ALA A 3 33.78 52.78 25.97
CA ALA A 3 34.13 51.75 26.96
C ALA A 3 32.93 50.99 27.54
N ALA A 4 31.71 51.54 27.45
CA ALA A 4 30.49 50.86 27.93
C ALA A 4 29.96 49.83 26.92
N ALA A 5 30.22 50.03 25.63
CA ALA A 5 29.83 49.09 24.57
C ALA A 5 30.68 47.81 24.57
N ALA A 6 31.96 47.90 24.98
CA ALA A 6 32.83 46.74 25.09
C ALA A 6 32.53 45.85 26.31
N ALA A 7 31.90 46.40 27.35
CA ALA A 7 31.54 45.65 28.56
C ALA A 7 30.30 44.75 28.37
N GLY A 8 29.40 45.10 27.45
CA GLY A 8 28.18 44.32 27.17
C GLY A 8 28.43 43.02 26.40
N ALA A 9 29.55 42.92 25.69
CA ALA A 9 29.92 41.70 24.96
C ALA A 9 30.44 40.56 25.88
N ALA A 10 30.68 40.84 27.16
CA ALA A 10 31.20 39.89 28.14
C ALA A 10 30.13 39.26 29.05
N SER A 11 28.87 39.69 28.95
CA SER A 11 27.75 39.12 29.70
C SER A 11 26.74 38.55 28.72
N GLY A 12 26.59 37.22 28.66
CA GLY A 12 25.62 36.51 27.82
C GLY A 12 24.15 36.73 28.23
N LEU A 13 23.77 37.95 28.61
CA LEU A 13 22.40 38.34 28.90
C LEU A 13 21.76 39.01 27.66
N PRO A 14 20.53 38.64 27.27
CA PRO A 14 19.86 39.28 26.14
C PRO A 14 19.71 40.79 26.39
N GLY A 15 19.97 41.61 25.36
CA GLY A 15 19.82 43.05 25.44
C GLY A 15 18.36 43.48 25.70
N PRO A 16 18.12 44.70 26.19
CA PRO A 16 16.77 45.16 26.58
C PRO A 16 15.75 45.13 25.43
N VAL A 17 16.20 45.29 24.17
CA VAL A 17 15.34 45.20 22.98
C VAL A 17 14.90 43.76 22.71
N ALA A 18 15.79 42.78 22.89
CA ALA A 18 15.49 41.36 22.73
C ALA A 18 14.44 40.89 23.76
N GLN A 19 14.58 41.35 25.01
CA GLN A 19 13.59 41.07 26.06
C GLN A 19 12.21 41.62 25.72
N GLY A 20 12.14 42.87 25.22
CA GLY A 20 10.87 43.46 24.77
C GLY A 20 10.26 42.74 23.56
N LEU A 21 11.07 42.24 22.62
CA LEU A 21 10.58 41.43 21.49
C LEU A 21 10.05 40.06 21.93
N LYS A 22 10.68 39.43 22.93
CA LYS A 22 10.18 38.19 23.53
C LYS A 22 8.85 38.39 24.26
N GLU A 23 8.70 39.47 25.02
CA GLU A 23 7.43 39.83 25.64
C GLU A 23 6.33 40.05 24.59
N ALA A 24 6.64 40.80 23.53
CA ALA A 24 5.72 41.00 22.41
C ALA A 24 5.31 39.66 21.76
N LEU A 25 6.25 38.73 21.57
CA LEU A 25 5.95 37.40 21.05
C LEU A 25 4.99 36.62 21.97
N VAL A 26 5.19 36.66 23.29
CA VAL A 26 4.30 36.00 24.25
C VAL A 26 2.88 36.60 24.18
N ASP A 27 2.77 37.93 24.09
CA ASP A 27 1.49 38.61 23.96
C ASP A 27 0.78 38.24 22.65
N THR A 28 1.52 38.20 21.54
CA THR A 28 0.99 37.78 20.24
C THR A 28 0.52 36.32 20.26
N LEU A 29 1.30 35.39 20.81
CA LEU A 29 0.90 33.98 20.93
C LEU A 29 -0.35 33.81 21.82
N THR A 30 -0.44 34.58 22.91
CA THR A 30 -1.63 34.61 23.77
C THR A 30 -2.84 35.15 23.01
N GLY A 31 -2.64 36.18 22.18
CA GLY A 31 -3.68 36.75 21.32
C GLY A 31 -4.20 35.77 20.27
N ILE A 32 -3.33 34.97 19.65
CA ILE A 32 -3.72 33.93 18.67
C ILE A 32 -4.64 32.87 19.29
N LEU A 33 -4.46 32.56 20.58
CA LEU A 33 -5.28 31.60 21.32
C LEU A 33 -6.58 32.19 21.89
N SER A 34 -6.85 33.48 21.66
CA SER A 34 -8.04 34.15 22.17
C SER A 34 -9.33 33.69 21.46
N PRO A 35 -10.47 33.56 22.15
CA PRO A 35 -11.75 33.33 21.49
C PRO A 35 -12.27 34.56 20.72
N VAL A 36 -11.68 35.75 20.95
CA VAL A 36 -12.10 37.01 20.31
C VAL A 36 -11.44 37.16 18.94
N GLN A 37 -12.25 37.15 17.87
CA GLN A 37 -11.77 37.21 16.49
C GLN A 37 -10.85 38.41 16.20
N GLU A 38 -11.19 39.60 16.71
CA GLU A 38 -10.40 40.81 16.49
C GLU A 38 -9.00 40.71 17.12
N VAL A 39 -8.90 40.09 18.31
CA VAL A 39 -7.62 39.86 18.99
C VAL A 39 -6.77 38.86 18.21
N ARG A 40 -7.37 37.78 17.71
CA ARG A 40 -6.66 36.80 16.86
C ARG A 40 -6.16 37.42 15.56
N ALA A 41 -7.02 38.14 14.84
CA ALA A 41 -6.66 38.76 13.56
C ALA A 41 -5.52 39.78 13.74
N ALA A 42 -5.56 40.58 14.82
CA ALA A 42 -4.47 41.50 15.14
C ALA A 42 -3.16 40.76 15.46
N ALA A 43 -3.23 39.66 16.22
CA ALA A 43 -2.08 38.86 16.56
C ALA A 43 -1.49 38.11 15.33
N GLU A 44 -2.33 37.65 14.40
CA GLU A 44 -1.88 37.06 13.13
C GLU A 44 -1.15 38.07 12.23
N GLU A 45 -1.52 39.35 12.26
CA GLU A 45 -0.74 40.39 11.55
C GLU A 45 0.55 40.75 12.30
N GLN A 46 0.52 40.79 13.63
CA GLN A 46 1.72 41.05 14.44
C GLN A 46 2.77 39.94 14.26
N ILE A 47 2.37 38.67 14.21
CA ILE A 47 3.32 37.57 14.10
C ILE A 47 4.06 37.57 12.76
N LYS A 48 3.42 38.02 11.67
CA LYS A 48 4.08 38.20 10.36
C LYS A 48 5.21 39.22 10.42
N VAL A 49 5.07 40.25 11.26
CA VAL A 49 6.13 41.25 11.49
C VAL A 49 7.22 40.67 12.40
N LEU A 50 6.84 39.88 13.41
CA LEU A 50 7.81 39.21 14.28
C LEU A 50 8.63 38.14 13.53
N GLU A 51 8.04 37.46 12.54
CA GLU A 51 8.67 36.42 11.72
C GLU A 51 9.97 36.88 11.04
N VAL A 52 10.07 38.17 10.71
CA VAL A 52 11.25 38.76 10.06
C VAL A 52 12.30 39.31 11.05
N THR A 53 12.10 39.13 12.35
CA THR A 53 13.09 39.54 13.38
C THR A 53 14.18 38.49 13.55
N GLU A 54 15.42 38.93 13.83
CA GLU A 54 16.59 38.04 13.91
C GLU A 54 16.44 36.95 14.98
N GLU A 55 15.89 37.29 16.16
CA GLU A 55 15.77 36.39 17.31
C GLU A 55 14.39 35.69 17.38
N PHE A 56 13.55 35.79 16.34
CA PHE A 56 12.22 35.16 16.33
C PHE A 56 12.27 33.66 16.64
N GLY A 57 13.09 32.92 15.88
CA GLY A 57 13.31 31.50 16.09
C GLY A 57 13.94 31.18 17.45
N VAL A 58 14.80 32.05 17.96
CA VAL A 58 15.44 31.91 19.28
C VAL A 58 14.39 31.97 20.38
N HIS A 59 13.53 32.99 20.37
CA HIS A 59 12.48 33.13 21.38
C HIS A 59 11.43 32.02 21.28
N LEU A 60 11.09 31.57 20.07
CA LEU A 60 10.23 30.39 19.89
C LEU A 60 10.86 29.12 20.49
N ALA A 61 12.18 28.92 20.31
CA ALA A 61 12.91 27.81 20.92
C ALA A 61 12.90 27.89 22.45
N GLU A 62 13.18 29.08 23.03
CA GLU A 62 13.14 29.29 24.47
C GLU A 62 11.75 29.01 25.06
N LEU A 63 10.68 29.57 24.45
CA LEU A 63 9.30 29.37 24.89
C LEU A 63 8.89 27.90 24.78
N THR A 64 9.39 27.18 23.78
CA THR A 64 9.09 25.75 23.60
C THR A 64 9.81 24.90 24.65
N VAL A 65 11.10 25.17 24.89
CA VAL A 65 11.98 24.35 25.74
C VAL A 65 11.76 24.60 27.23
N ASP A 66 11.34 25.81 27.64
CA ASP A 66 11.13 26.13 29.06
C ASP A 66 10.04 25.24 29.70
N PRO A 67 10.39 24.34 30.63
CA PRO A 67 9.45 23.41 31.24
C PRO A 67 8.40 24.11 32.12
N GLN A 68 8.65 25.34 32.57
CA GLN A 68 7.75 26.10 33.45
C GLN A 68 6.71 26.93 32.67
N GLY A 69 6.82 27.02 31.34
CA GLY A 69 5.89 27.77 30.51
C GLY A 69 4.49 27.16 30.43
N ALA A 70 3.48 28.00 30.19
CA ALA A 70 2.10 27.54 29.98
C ALA A 70 1.98 26.63 28.75
N LEU A 71 1.44 25.42 28.91
CA LEU A 71 1.37 24.41 27.84
C LEU A 71 0.78 24.93 26.53
N ALA A 72 -0.27 25.75 26.58
CA ALA A 72 -0.89 26.28 25.37
C ALA A 72 0.08 27.15 24.55
N ILE A 73 0.91 27.97 25.22
CA ILE A 73 1.95 28.79 24.59
C ILE A 73 3.08 27.91 24.09
N ARG A 74 3.55 26.96 24.90
CA ARG A 74 4.61 26.01 24.50
C ARG A 74 4.22 25.22 23.26
N GLN A 75 2.99 24.73 23.21
CA GLN A 75 2.47 23.97 22.07
C GLN A 75 2.40 24.84 20.82
N LEU A 76 1.83 26.05 20.90
CA LEU A 76 1.74 26.96 19.76
C LEU A 76 3.12 27.42 19.28
N ALA A 77 4.01 27.81 20.21
CA ALA A 77 5.40 28.16 19.91
C ALA A 77 6.12 27.00 19.21
N SER A 78 5.93 25.76 19.67
CA SER A 78 6.55 24.59 19.04
C SER A 78 6.08 24.34 17.61
N VAL A 79 4.80 24.60 17.31
CA VAL A 79 4.25 24.45 15.96
C VAL A 79 4.84 25.50 15.03
N ILE A 80 4.90 26.75 15.48
CA ILE A 80 5.45 27.86 14.70
C ILE A 80 6.96 27.72 14.54
N LEU A 81 7.67 27.21 15.55
CA LEU A 81 9.10 26.92 15.48
C LEU A 81 9.41 25.90 14.37
N LYS A 82 8.64 24.80 14.27
CA LYS A 82 8.82 23.83 13.19
C LYS A 82 8.69 24.50 11.81
N GLN A 83 7.63 25.28 11.64
CA GLN A 83 7.39 26.01 10.40
C GLN A 83 8.52 26.99 10.09
N TYR A 84 9.00 27.71 11.12
CA TYR A 84 10.11 28.65 11.00
C TYR A 84 11.40 27.96 10.54
N VAL A 85 11.76 26.83 11.13
CA VAL A 85 12.95 26.07 10.72
C VAL A 85 12.83 25.62 9.25
N GLU A 86 11.68 25.11 8.82
CA GLU A 86 11.50 24.68 7.43
C GLU A 86 11.63 25.82 6.41
N THR A 87 11.19 27.04 6.76
CA THR A 87 11.11 28.15 5.81
C THR A 87 12.24 29.17 5.95
N HIS A 88 12.93 29.26 7.08
CA HIS A 88 13.97 30.27 7.30
C HIS A 88 15.38 29.69 7.49
N TRP A 89 15.54 28.40 7.77
CA TRP A 89 16.85 27.88 8.16
C TRP A 89 17.90 27.85 7.05
N CYS A 90 17.47 27.60 5.80
CA CYS A 90 18.33 27.47 4.64
C CYS A 90 17.75 28.21 3.43
N ALA A 91 18.52 29.15 2.87
CA ALA A 91 18.14 29.94 1.70
C ALA A 91 17.93 29.12 0.41
N GLN A 92 18.45 27.89 0.37
CA GLN A 92 18.27 26.96 -0.76
C GLN A 92 17.03 26.06 -0.63
N SER A 93 16.28 26.15 0.47
CA SER A 93 15.02 25.42 0.63
C SER A 93 13.98 25.84 -0.41
N GLU A 94 13.22 24.89 -0.96
CA GLU A 94 12.14 25.17 -1.92
C GLU A 94 11.06 26.08 -1.32
N LYS A 95 10.80 25.93 -0.01
CA LYS A 95 9.79 26.69 0.74
C LYS A 95 10.37 27.93 1.42
N PHE A 96 11.58 28.36 1.03
CA PHE A 96 12.30 29.43 1.71
C PHE A 96 11.52 30.74 1.74
N ARG A 97 11.56 31.39 2.91
CA ARG A 97 11.03 32.72 3.17
C ARG A 97 12.14 33.56 3.82
N PRO A 98 12.50 34.73 3.27
CA PRO A 98 13.48 35.59 3.91
C PRO A 98 12.92 36.22 5.20
N PRO A 99 13.78 36.56 6.18
CA PRO A 99 15.23 36.40 6.16
C PRO A 99 15.67 34.98 6.49
N GLU A 100 16.87 34.60 6.04
CA GLU A 100 17.53 33.37 6.50
C GLU A 100 17.95 33.52 7.97
N THR A 101 17.78 32.47 8.76
CA THR A 101 18.22 32.43 10.16
C THR A 101 19.72 32.73 10.23
N THR A 102 20.10 33.77 10.96
CA THR A 102 21.51 34.18 11.06
C THR A 102 22.33 33.13 11.80
N GLU A 103 23.63 33.04 11.51
CA GLU A 103 24.52 32.08 12.19
C GLU A 103 24.52 32.23 13.72
N ARG A 104 24.37 33.46 14.21
CA ARG A 104 24.20 33.71 15.65
C ARG A 104 22.95 33.05 16.19
N ALA A 105 21.80 33.24 15.54
CA ALA A 105 20.54 32.62 15.93
C ALA A 105 20.60 31.09 15.82
N LYS A 106 21.22 30.54 14.75
CA LYS A 106 21.41 29.09 14.57
C LYS A 106 22.20 28.48 15.72
N ILE A 107 23.32 29.09 16.14
CA ILE A 107 24.12 28.61 17.28
C ILE A 107 23.26 28.52 18.54
N VAL A 108 22.53 29.58 18.88
CA VAL A 108 21.69 29.60 20.09
C VAL A 108 20.58 28.56 20.02
N ILE A 109 19.89 28.44 18.88
CA ILE A 109 18.82 27.44 18.71
C ILE A 109 19.37 26.01 18.85
N ARG A 110 20.54 25.73 18.26
CA ARG A 110 21.22 24.42 18.37
C ARG A 110 21.67 24.10 19.80
N GLU A 111 22.01 25.10 20.61
CA GLU A 111 22.30 24.92 22.03
C GLU A 111 21.03 24.70 22.88
N LEU A 112 19.91 25.34 22.51
CA LEU A 112 18.66 25.29 23.27
C LEU A 112 17.86 24.01 23.05
N LEU A 113 17.58 23.66 21.79
CA LEU A 113 16.61 22.61 21.44
C LEU A 113 16.92 21.23 22.01
N PRO A 114 18.18 20.76 22.09
CA PRO A 114 18.47 19.45 22.66
C PRO A 114 17.93 19.25 24.07
N ASN A 115 17.87 20.30 24.90
CA ASN A 115 17.30 20.20 26.24
C ASN A 115 15.80 19.87 26.22
N GLY A 116 15.07 20.33 25.19
CA GLY A 116 13.65 20.04 25.00
C GLY A 116 13.35 18.59 24.62
N LEU A 117 14.36 17.81 24.21
CA LEU A 117 14.19 16.36 23.97
C LEU A 117 13.93 15.58 25.27
N ARG A 118 14.19 16.18 26.44
CA ARG A 118 13.92 15.62 27.78
C ARG A 118 12.54 15.98 28.31
N GLU A 119 11.75 16.74 27.56
CA GLU A 119 10.44 17.21 28.01
C GLU A 119 9.52 16.03 28.34
N SER A 120 8.78 16.12 29.45
CA SER A 120 7.78 15.15 29.89
C SER A 120 6.57 15.06 28.95
N ILE A 121 6.13 16.20 28.40
CA ILE A 121 4.96 16.31 27.53
C ILE A 121 5.32 15.82 26.13
N SER A 122 4.78 14.65 25.74
CA SER A 122 5.08 14.00 24.47
C SER A 122 4.88 14.90 23.26
N LYS A 123 3.80 15.70 23.20
CA LYS A 123 3.53 16.58 22.05
C LYS A 123 4.61 17.64 21.85
N VAL A 124 5.11 18.24 22.93
CA VAL A 124 6.19 19.24 22.88
C VAL A 124 7.51 18.56 22.51
N ARG A 125 7.84 17.44 23.17
CA ARG A 125 9.03 16.64 22.87
C ARG A 125 9.09 16.21 21.39
N SER A 126 7.96 15.78 20.84
CA SER A 126 7.80 15.43 19.42
C SER A 126 8.04 16.62 18.48
N SER A 127 7.49 17.79 18.80
CA SER A 127 7.74 19.01 18.01
C SER A 127 9.20 19.44 18.05
N VAL A 128 9.85 19.36 19.22
CA VAL A 128 11.28 19.66 19.36
C VAL A 128 12.12 18.67 18.55
N ALA A 129 11.83 17.37 18.64
CA ALA A 129 12.52 16.35 17.85
C ALA A 129 12.40 16.61 16.35
N TYR A 130 11.22 16.99 15.87
CA TYR A 130 11.02 17.37 14.46
C TYR A 130 11.90 18.57 14.07
N ALA A 131 11.90 19.64 14.87
CA ALA A 131 12.72 20.81 14.61
C ALA A 131 14.23 20.47 14.59
N VAL A 132 14.69 19.61 15.51
CA VAL A 132 16.09 19.15 15.52
C VAL A 132 16.41 18.34 14.26
N SER A 133 15.52 17.43 13.82
CA SER A 133 15.71 16.67 12.57
C SER A 133 15.76 17.59 11.33
N ALA A 134 14.87 18.59 11.26
CA ALA A 134 14.85 19.56 10.17
C ALA A 134 16.12 20.43 10.12
N ILE A 135 16.69 20.78 11.27
CA ILE A 135 18.00 21.44 11.35
C ILE A 135 19.11 20.49 10.90
N ALA A 136 19.10 19.24 11.38
CA ALA A 136 20.12 18.24 11.09
C ALA A 136 20.28 17.98 9.58
N HIS A 137 19.18 17.98 8.82
CA HIS A 137 19.19 17.83 7.37
C HIS A 137 20.08 18.86 6.65
N TRP A 138 20.15 20.09 7.16
CA TRP A 138 20.96 21.16 6.55
C TRP A 138 22.33 21.33 7.19
N ASP A 139 22.43 21.08 8.50
CA ASP A 139 23.58 21.48 9.29
C ASP A 139 24.52 20.31 9.62
N TRP A 140 24.10 19.06 9.47
CA TRP A 140 24.95 17.91 9.78
C TRP A 140 25.57 17.32 8.50
N PRO A 141 26.87 16.96 8.50
CA PRO A 141 27.81 16.97 9.63
C PRO A 141 28.60 18.27 9.84
N GLU A 142 28.61 19.21 8.90
CA GLU A 142 29.59 20.31 8.87
C GLU A 142 29.34 21.39 9.92
N ALA A 143 28.10 21.85 10.05
CA ALA A 143 27.74 22.98 10.90
C ALA A 143 27.33 22.53 12.32
N TRP A 144 26.88 21.27 12.49
CA TRP A 144 26.53 20.69 13.79
C TRP A 144 27.20 19.32 14.05
N PRO A 145 28.55 19.26 14.06
CA PRO A 145 29.29 17.99 14.15
C PRO A 145 29.07 17.21 15.44
N GLN A 146 28.67 17.87 16.54
CA GLN A 146 28.46 17.23 17.85
C GLN A 146 27.07 16.61 18.03
N LEU A 147 26.15 16.79 17.07
CA LEU A 147 24.76 16.34 17.20
C LEU A 147 24.65 14.85 17.51
N PHE A 148 25.42 14.02 16.80
CA PHE A 148 25.38 12.56 17.00
C PHE A 148 25.78 12.16 18.43
N ASN A 149 26.90 12.70 18.93
CA ASN A 149 27.39 12.41 20.28
C ASN A 149 26.37 12.85 21.34
N LEU A 150 25.77 14.03 21.16
CA LEU A 150 24.74 14.57 22.04
C LEU A 150 23.51 13.66 22.12
N LEU A 151 23.06 13.12 20.99
CA LEU A 151 21.93 12.19 20.95
C LEU A 151 22.29 10.86 21.62
N MET A 152 23.51 10.36 21.42
CA MET A 152 23.99 9.14 22.10
C MET A 152 24.06 9.31 23.62
N GLU A 153 24.50 10.48 24.12
CA GLU A 153 24.48 10.79 25.55
C GLU A 153 23.06 10.74 26.14
N MET A 154 22.05 11.17 25.38
CA MET A 154 20.66 11.09 25.82
C MET A 154 20.17 9.65 25.94
N LEU A 155 20.53 8.77 25.00
CA LEU A 155 20.16 7.34 25.04
C LEU A 155 20.67 6.64 26.29
N VAL A 156 21.90 6.96 26.72
CA VAL A 156 22.55 6.32 27.88
C VAL A 156 22.28 7.05 29.21
N SER A 157 21.53 8.14 29.20
CA SER A 157 21.34 9.00 30.38
C SER A 157 20.45 8.40 31.49
N GLY A 158 19.70 7.34 31.19
CA GLY A 158 18.71 6.74 32.11
C GLY A 158 17.37 7.49 32.20
N ASP A 159 17.26 8.65 31.55
CA ASP A 159 16.01 9.42 31.43
C ASP A 159 15.18 8.90 30.24
N LEU A 160 14.04 8.27 30.52
CA LEU A 160 13.15 7.72 29.49
C LEU A 160 12.63 8.79 28.52
N ASN A 161 12.41 10.03 28.98
CA ASN A 161 11.97 11.10 28.09
C ASN A 161 13.09 11.47 27.12
N ALA A 162 14.33 11.58 27.61
CA ALA A 162 15.50 11.83 26.79
C ALA A 162 15.70 10.74 25.73
N VAL A 163 15.57 9.46 26.11
CA VAL A 163 15.64 8.33 25.18
C VAL A 163 14.55 8.46 24.11
N HIS A 164 13.30 8.72 24.52
CA HIS A 164 12.19 8.89 23.58
C HIS A 164 12.40 10.04 22.59
N GLY A 165 12.87 11.20 23.08
CA GLY A 165 13.17 12.35 22.24
C GLY A 165 14.32 12.07 21.28
N ALA A 166 15.43 11.52 21.78
CA ALA A 166 16.60 11.20 20.98
C ALA A 166 16.33 10.12 19.93
N MET A 167 15.61 9.04 20.28
CA MET A 167 15.23 7.99 19.32
C MET A 167 14.40 8.54 18.16
N ARG A 168 13.51 9.50 18.44
CA ARG A 168 12.70 10.14 17.39
C ARG A 168 13.56 10.98 16.44
N VAL A 169 14.55 11.69 16.96
CA VAL A 169 15.52 12.42 16.11
C VAL A 169 16.37 11.44 15.32
N LEU A 170 16.86 10.38 15.96
CA LEU A 170 17.75 9.39 15.36
C LEU A 170 17.12 8.64 14.18
N THR A 171 15.80 8.41 14.19
CA THR A 171 15.09 7.83 13.04
C THR A 171 15.28 8.65 11.76
N GLU A 172 15.17 9.99 11.83
CA GLU A 172 15.40 10.85 10.66
C GLU A 172 16.90 11.11 10.43
N PHE A 173 17.66 11.37 11.50
CA PHE A 173 19.10 11.62 11.43
C PHE A 173 19.83 10.49 10.71
N THR A 174 19.51 9.22 11.00
CA THR A 174 20.19 8.08 10.37
C THR A 174 19.92 7.96 8.87
N ARG A 175 18.86 8.58 8.35
CA ARG A 175 18.59 8.66 6.90
C ARG A 175 19.49 9.69 6.19
N GLU A 176 19.96 10.70 6.91
CA GLU A 176 20.92 11.71 6.42
C GLU A 176 22.37 11.22 6.49
N VAL A 177 22.64 10.12 7.20
CA VAL A 177 23.99 9.54 7.30
C VAL A 177 24.39 8.91 5.97
N THR A 178 25.39 9.51 5.32
CA THR A 178 25.97 9.00 4.08
C THR A 178 27.03 7.91 4.32
N ASP A 179 27.46 7.27 3.24
CA ASP A 179 28.56 6.30 3.21
C ASP A 179 29.86 6.83 3.83
N THR A 180 30.11 8.14 3.73
CA THR A 180 31.30 8.78 4.33
C THR A 180 31.29 8.76 5.86
N GLN A 181 30.11 8.88 6.48
CA GLN A 181 29.96 8.99 7.94
C GLN A 181 29.52 7.67 8.60
N MET A 182 28.89 6.78 7.84
CA MET A 182 28.40 5.49 8.33
C MET A 182 29.47 4.65 9.08
N PRO A 183 30.76 4.64 8.67
CA PRO A 183 31.82 3.95 9.43
C PRO A 183 32.02 4.44 10.87
N LEU A 184 31.66 5.69 11.15
CA LEU A 184 31.76 6.29 12.49
C LEU A 184 30.46 6.14 13.29
N VAL A 185 29.31 6.12 12.58
CA VAL A 185 27.97 6.05 13.19
C VAL A 185 27.57 4.61 13.53
N ALA A 186 27.63 3.68 12.57
CA ALA A 186 27.10 2.33 12.73
C ALA A 186 27.69 1.56 13.93
N PRO A 187 29.02 1.56 14.16
CA PRO A 187 29.60 0.81 15.28
C PRO A 187 29.17 1.33 16.66
N VAL A 188 28.71 2.58 16.74
CA VAL A 188 28.31 3.23 18.00
C VAL A 188 26.80 3.09 18.22
N ILE A 189 25.99 3.32 17.18
CA ILE A 189 24.54 3.34 17.32
C ILE A 189 23.93 1.92 17.39
N LEU A 190 24.43 0.96 16.59
CA LEU A 190 23.82 -0.37 16.51
C LEU A 190 23.85 -1.14 17.84
N PRO A 191 24.93 -1.12 18.64
CA PRO A 191 24.92 -1.74 19.97
C PRO A 191 23.87 -1.14 20.92
N GLU A 192 23.65 0.18 20.88
CA GLU A 192 22.62 0.81 21.72
C GLU A 192 21.22 0.50 21.22
N MET A 193 21.01 0.43 19.89
CA MET A 193 19.74 -0.02 19.31
C MET A 193 19.39 -1.45 19.75
N TYR A 194 20.39 -2.34 19.80
CA TYR A 194 20.19 -3.71 20.28
C TYR A 194 19.73 -3.73 21.74
N LYS A 195 20.38 -2.94 22.60
CA LYS A 195 20.04 -2.82 24.01
C LYS A 195 18.61 -2.30 24.20
N ILE A 196 18.25 -1.21 23.51
CA ILE A 196 16.89 -0.66 23.56
C ILE A 196 15.87 -1.70 23.08
N PHE A 197 16.14 -2.37 21.95
CA PHE A 197 15.26 -3.37 21.36
C PHE A 197 14.97 -4.56 22.29
N THR A 198 15.97 -5.01 23.05
CA THR A 198 15.86 -6.21 23.89
C THR A 198 15.31 -5.96 25.29
N MET A 199 15.38 -4.72 25.81
CA MET A 199 14.89 -4.35 27.15
C MET A 199 13.40 -3.97 27.14
N ALA A 200 12.54 -4.95 26.87
CA ALA A 200 11.07 -4.78 26.77
C ALA A 200 10.40 -4.33 28.08
N GLU A 201 11.05 -4.59 29.22
CA GLU A 201 10.63 -4.17 30.55
C GLU A 201 10.94 -2.70 30.86
N VAL A 202 11.82 -2.07 30.10
CA VAL A 202 12.23 -0.66 30.28
C VAL A 202 11.65 0.23 29.20
N TYR A 203 11.71 -0.20 27.94
CA TYR A 203 11.30 0.62 26.80
C TYR A 203 9.99 0.14 26.19
N GLY A 204 9.09 1.08 25.91
CA GLY A 204 7.81 0.80 25.27
C GLY A 204 7.94 0.34 23.81
N ILE A 205 6.85 -0.22 23.29
CA ILE A 205 6.78 -0.84 21.95
C ILE A 205 7.28 0.13 20.85
N ARG A 206 6.78 1.37 20.84
CA ARG A 206 7.16 2.38 19.81
C ARG A 206 8.66 2.71 19.82
N THR A 207 9.27 2.81 21.00
CA THR A 207 10.71 3.11 21.14
C THR A 207 11.56 1.95 20.62
N ARG A 208 11.14 0.72 20.91
CA ARG A 208 11.78 -0.50 20.40
C ARG A 208 11.61 -0.65 18.90
N SER A 209 10.44 -0.29 18.36
CA SER A 209 10.16 -0.24 16.91
C SER A 209 11.13 0.69 16.19
N ARG A 210 11.34 1.91 16.70
CA ARG A 210 12.32 2.85 16.13
C ARG A 210 13.75 2.33 16.14
N ALA A 211 14.12 1.51 17.13
CA ALA A 211 15.44 0.87 17.13
C ALA A 211 15.60 -0.11 15.96
N VAL A 212 14.53 -0.80 15.57
CA VAL A 212 14.49 -1.67 14.39
C VAL A 212 14.54 -0.86 13.10
N GLU A 213 13.82 0.26 13.03
CA GLU A 213 13.87 1.17 11.88
C GLU A 213 15.29 1.71 11.65
N ILE A 214 15.95 2.19 12.73
CA ILE A 214 17.34 2.67 12.68
C ILE A 214 18.29 1.56 12.23
N PHE A 215 18.16 0.35 12.79
CA PHE A 215 18.94 -0.81 12.35
C PHE A 215 18.78 -1.06 10.84
N THR A 216 17.54 -1.01 10.34
CA THR A 216 17.21 -1.26 8.94
C THR A 216 17.79 -0.18 8.02
N THR A 217 17.72 1.08 8.41
CA THR A 217 18.33 2.20 7.68
C THR A 217 19.85 2.04 7.57
N CYS A 218 20.53 1.73 8.69
CA CYS A 218 21.96 1.44 8.67
C CYS A 218 22.30 0.23 7.79
N ALA A 219 21.50 -0.84 7.85
CA ALA A 219 21.70 -2.03 7.05
C ALA A 219 21.64 -1.76 5.53
N HIS A 220 20.71 -0.92 5.08
CA HIS A 220 20.63 -0.51 3.67
C HIS A 220 21.86 0.27 3.22
N MET A 221 22.29 1.29 3.99
CA MET A 221 23.48 2.07 3.63
C MET A 221 24.73 1.20 3.60
N ILE A 222 24.90 0.31 4.60
CA ILE A 222 26.04 -0.61 4.65
C ILE A 222 26.01 -1.60 3.48
N CYS A 223 24.83 -2.01 3.00
CA CYS A 223 24.71 -2.82 1.80
C CYS A 223 25.23 -2.07 0.56
N ASN A 224 24.79 -0.82 0.37
CA ASN A 224 25.25 0.03 -0.73
C ASN A 224 26.78 0.19 -0.71
N MET A 225 27.36 0.37 0.48
CA MET A 225 28.81 0.44 0.67
C MET A 225 29.52 -0.87 0.32
N GLU A 226 29.00 -2.02 0.76
CA GLU A 226 29.60 -3.35 0.47
C GLU A 226 29.55 -3.71 -1.03
N GLU A 227 28.54 -3.22 -1.76
CA GLU A 227 28.45 -3.40 -3.22
C GLU A 227 29.51 -2.60 -3.98
N LEU A 228 29.88 -1.41 -3.48
CA LEU A 228 30.91 -0.57 -4.05
C LEU A 228 32.32 -1.01 -3.63
N GLU A 229 32.53 -1.25 -2.33
CA GLU A 229 33.80 -1.66 -1.74
C GLU A 229 33.61 -2.83 -0.76
N LYS A 230 34.15 -3.99 -1.14
CA LYS A 230 34.04 -5.21 -0.33
C LYS A 230 34.77 -5.06 1.01
N GLY A 231 34.09 -5.43 2.09
CA GLY A 231 34.65 -5.44 3.44
C GLY A 231 33.92 -4.51 4.41
N ALA A 232 33.16 -3.53 3.91
CA ALA A 232 32.36 -2.62 4.73
C ALA A 232 31.39 -3.38 5.65
N ALA A 233 30.62 -4.33 5.11
CA ALA A 233 29.64 -5.07 5.90
C ALA A 233 30.28 -5.97 6.97
N LYS A 234 31.47 -6.52 6.68
CA LYS A 234 32.23 -7.33 7.64
C LYS A 234 32.65 -6.55 8.88
N VAL A 235 32.95 -5.26 8.72
CA VAL A 235 33.40 -4.40 9.81
C VAL A 235 32.19 -3.78 10.53
N LEU A 236 31.17 -3.36 9.80
CA LEU A 236 30.13 -2.48 10.34
C LEU A 236 28.89 -3.22 10.87
N ILE A 237 28.44 -4.29 10.22
CA ILE A 237 27.15 -4.92 10.58
C ILE A 237 27.26 -6.40 10.94
N PHE A 238 28.08 -7.19 10.25
CA PHE A 238 28.16 -8.63 10.54
C PHE A 238 28.52 -9.01 11.99
N PRO A 239 29.28 -8.20 12.76
CA PRO A 239 29.48 -8.46 14.18
C PRO A 239 28.18 -8.49 15.00
N VAL A 240 27.13 -7.79 14.55
CA VAL A 240 25.86 -7.66 15.27
C VAL A 240 24.68 -8.35 14.56
N VAL A 241 24.76 -8.67 13.25
CA VAL A 241 23.66 -9.29 12.48
C VAL A 241 23.12 -10.54 13.17
N GLN A 242 23.99 -11.44 13.63
CA GLN A 242 23.54 -12.69 14.25
C GLN A 242 22.72 -12.41 15.52
N GLN A 243 23.22 -11.51 16.37
CA GLN A 243 22.59 -11.14 17.63
C GLN A 243 21.22 -10.48 17.39
N PHE A 244 21.15 -9.52 16.47
CA PHE A 244 19.89 -8.89 16.08
C PHE A 244 18.92 -9.90 15.47
N THR A 245 19.39 -10.81 14.61
CA THR A 245 18.55 -11.83 13.98
C THR A 245 17.92 -12.73 15.04
N GLU A 246 18.68 -13.19 16.02
CA GLU A 246 18.19 -13.99 17.15
C GLU A 246 17.16 -13.23 18.00
N ALA A 247 17.38 -11.94 18.22
CA ALA A 247 16.44 -11.10 18.95
C ALA A 247 15.16 -10.82 18.13
N PHE A 248 15.26 -10.63 16.81
CA PHE A 248 14.13 -10.44 15.91
C PHE A 248 13.22 -11.66 15.89
N VAL A 249 13.79 -12.86 15.76
CA VAL A 249 13.00 -14.09 15.75
C VAL A 249 12.32 -14.34 17.08
N GLN A 250 12.94 -13.99 18.21
CA GLN A 250 12.29 -14.04 19.52
C GLN A 250 11.13 -13.03 19.62
N ALA A 251 11.32 -11.81 19.13
CA ALA A 251 10.28 -10.77 19.15
C ALA A 251 9.06 -11.16 18.31
N LEU A 252 9.24 -11.80 17.15
CA LEU A 252 8.13 -12.26 16.30
C LEU A 252 7.25 -13.34 16.96
N GLN A 253 7.81 -14.10 17.90
CA GLN A 253 7.08 -15.14 18.64
C GLN A 253 6.24 -14.58 19.80
N MET A 254 6.43 -13.31 20.16
CA MET A 254 5.70 -12.72 21.28
C MET A 254 4.24 -12.48 20.89
N PRO A 255 3.25 -12.96 21.67
CA PRO A 255 1.85 -12.62 21.42
C PRO A 255 1.61 -11.12 21.62
N ASP A 256 0.54 -10.61 21.03
CA ASP A 256 0.17 -9.20 21.20
C ASP A 256 -0.19 -8.91 22.66
N GLY A 257 0.23 -7.74 23.15
CA GLY A 257 0.08 -7.35 24.54
C GLY A 257 0.96 -6.14 24.91
N PRO A 258 1.33 -5.98 26.20
CA PRO A 258 2.06 -4.79 26.66
C PRO A 258 3.44 -4.58 26.02
N THR A 259 4.04 -5.63 25.46
CA THR A 259 5.42 -5.63 24.94
C THR A 259 5.50 -5.94 23.44
N SER A 260 4.39 -6.20 22.75
CA SER A 260 4.37 -6.47 21.32
C SER A 260 2.99 -6.16 20.74
N ASP A 261 2.97 -5.68 19.50
CA ASP A 261 1.76 -5.58 18.68
C ASP A 261 2.09 -5.73 17.19
N SER A 262 1.07 -5.65 16.33
CA SER A 262 1.18 -5.79 14.88
C SER A 262 2.19 -4.85 14.25
N GLY A 263 2.18 -3.57 14.65
CA GLY A 263 3.09 -2.57 14.11
C GLY A 263 4.56 -2.86 14.45
N PHE A 264 4.83 -3.31 15.67
CA PHE A 264 6.18 -3.72 16.05
C PHE A 264 6.65 -4.97 15.32
N LYS A 265 5.80 -5.98 15.21
CA LYS A 265 6.11 -7.20 14.44
C LYS A 265 6.36 -6.90 12.97
N MET A 266 5.61 -5.97 12.39
CA MET A 266 5.82 -5.50 11.02
C MET A 266 7.23 -4.92 10.86
N GLU A 267 7.67 -4.01 11.73
CA GLU A 267 9.01 -3.44 11.65
C GLU A 267 10.11 -4.49 11.83
N VAL A 268 9.93 -5.42 12.77
CA VAL A 268 10.85 -6.57 12.94
C VAL A 268 10.92 -7.42 11.67
N LEU A 269 9.78 -7.73 11.06
CA LEU A 269 9.74 -8.54 9.84
C LEU A 269 10.35 -7.80 8.65
N LYS A 270 10.11 -6.49 8.50
CA LYS A 270 10.77 -5.65 7.50
C LYS A 270 12.29 -5.68 7.65
N ALA A 271 12.80 -5.59 8.87
CA ALA A 271 14.25 -5.69 9.13
C ALA A 271 14.81 -7.05 8.72
N VAL A 272 14.12 -8.14 9.08
CA VAL A 272 14.50 -9.51 8.67
C VAL A 272 14.49 -9.63 7.14
N THR A 273 13.45 -9.11 6.47
CA THR A 273 13.33 -9.07 5.01
C THR A 273 14.48 -8.30 4.37
N ALA A 274 14.83 -7.13 4.90
CA ALA A 274 15.96 -6.33 4.43
C ALA A 274 17.28 -7.11 4.55
N LEU A 275 17.53 -7.81 5.66
CA LEU A 275 18.71 -8.66 5.82
C LEU A 275 18.73 -9.83 4.81
N VAL A 276 17.58 -10.42 4.51
CA VAL A 276 17.46 -11.50 3.52
C VAL A 276 17.75 -10.99 2.10
N LYS A 277 17.24 -9.81 1.73
CA LYS A 277 17.51 -9.18 0.42
C LYS A 277 18.97 -8.74 0.29
N ASN A 278 19.50 -8.05 1.30
CA ASN A 278 20.80 -7.36 1.24
C ASN A 278 21.99 -8.26 1.60
N PHE A 279 21.82 -9.17 2.57
CA PHE A 279 22.90 -10.03 3.08
C PHE A 279 22.56 -11.54 3.03
N PRO A 280 22.04 -12.08 1.92
CA PRO A 280 21.51 -13.44 1.86
C PRO A 280 22.54 -14.51 2.21
N LYS A 281 23.82 -14.31 1.88
CA LYS A 281 24.88 -15.28 2.20
C LYS A 281 25.10 -15.44 3.71
N HIS A 282 24.92 -14.37 4.48
CA HIS A 282 25.09 -14.38 5.93
C HIS A 282 23.83 -14.92 6.62
N MET A 283 22.66 -14.68 6.05
CA MET A 283 21.39 -15.15 6.62
C MET A 283 21.15 -16.67 6.48
N VAL A 284 21.90 -17.38 5.63
CA VAL A 284 21.73 -18.83 5.39
C VAL A 284 21.69 -19.65 6.68
N SER A 285 22.57 -19.34 7.64
CA SER A 285 22.66 -20.07 8.92
C SER A 285 21.41 -19.91 9.79
N SER A 286 20.72 -18.77 9.68
CA SER A 286 19.58 -18.42 10.52
C SER A 286 18.24 -18.77 9.87
N MET A 287 18.21 -19.08 8.57
CA MET A 287 16.97 -19.39 7.85
C MET A 287 16.20 -20.58 8.43
N GLN A 288 16.89 -21.58 8.98
CA GLN A 288 16.22 -22.74 9.61
C GLN A 288 15.37 -22.34 10.82
N GLN A 289 15.73 -21.24 11.50
CA GLN A 289 14.99 -20.70 12.63
C GLN A 289 13.94 -19.67 12.18
N ILE A 290 14.27 -18.83 11.19
CA ILE A 290 13.37 -17.77 10.72
C ILE A 290 12.11 -18.35 10.07
N LEU A 291 12.26 -19.35 9.19
CA LEU A 291 11.14 -19.84 8.37
C LEU A 291 9.96 -20.39 9.19
N PRO A 292 10.15 -21.27 10.19
CA PRO A 292 9.03 -21.75 11.00
C PRO A 292 8.32 -20.63 11.78
N ILE A 293 9.05 -19.59 12.19
CA ILE A 293 8.50 -18.50 12.99
C ILE A 293 7.65 -17.58 12.11
N VAL A 294 8.17 -17.15 10.97
CA VAL A 294 7.40 -16.34 10.02
C VAL A 294 6.22 -17.14 9.45
N TRP A 295 6.37 -18.45 9.28
CA TRP A 295 5.26 -19.33 8.93
C TRP A 295 4.15 -19.30 9.97
N ASN A 296 4.48 -19.43 11.26
CA ASN A 296 3.48 -19.30 12.33
C ASN A 296 2.79 -17.93 12.28
N THR A 297 3.56 -16.84 12.13
CA THR A 297 3.00 -15.49 11.98
C THR A 297 2.03 -15.42 10.79
N LEU A 298 2.39 -15.97 9.61
CA LEU A 298 1.51 -16.04 8.44
C LEU A 298 0.19 -16.75 8.76
N THR A 299 0.27 -17.92 9.39
CA THR A 299 -0.93 -18.74 9.65
C THR A 299 -1.83 -18.16 10.75
N GLU A 300 -1.24 -17.61 11.83
CA GLU A 300 -1.98 -16.95 12.91
C GLU A 300 -2.62 -15.66 12.42
N SER A 301 -1.87 -14.87 11.64
CA SER A 301 -2.38 -13.66 10.99
C SER A 301 -3.52 -13.96 10.02
N ALA A 302 -3.50 -15.08 9.31
CA ALA A 302 -4.60 -15.45 8.41
C ALA A 302 -5.89 -15.73 9.20
N ALA A 303 -5.78 -16.49 10.29
CA ALA A 303 -6.93 -16.76 11.15
C ALA A 303 -7.49 -15.49 11.80
N PHE A 304 -6.62 -14.58 12.23
CA PHE A 304 -7.01 -13.28 12.77
C PHE A 304 -7.67 -12.39 11.71
N TYR A 305 -7.03 -12.22 10.55
CA TYR A 305 -7.55 -11.47 9.39
C TYR A 305 -8.96 -11.92 8.99
N VAL A 306 -9.20 -13.23 8.95
CA VAL A 306 -10.51 -13.77 8.58
C VAL A 306 -11.58 -13.42 9.61
N ARG A 307 -11.22 -13.37 10.90
CA ARG A 307 -12.16 -13.03 11.98
C ARG A 307 -12.42 -11.52 12.08
N THR A 308 -11.40 -10.68 11.95
CA THR A 308 -11.52 -9.23 12.18
C THR A 308 -11.89 -8.47 10.91
N GLU A 309 -11.30 -8.82 9.75
CA GLU A 309 -11.49 -8.08 8.51
C GLU A 309 -12.48 -8.75 7.56
N VAL A 310 -12.26 -10.05 7.26
CA VAL A 310 -13.06 -10.73 6.23
C VAL A 310 -14.51 -10.84 6.66
N ASN A 311 -14.77 -11.31 7.88
CA ASN A 311 -16.11 -11.58 8.39
C ASN A 311 -16.56 -10.66 9.54
N TYR A 312 -15.70 -9.76 10.02
CA TYR A 312 -15.99 -8.81 11.10
C TYR A 312 -16.72 -9.44 12.30
N THR A 313 -16.25 -10.61 12.73
CA THR A 313 -16.79 -11.38 13.86
C THR A 313 -16.25 -10.91 15.21
N GLU A 314 -15.11 -10.22 15.20
CA GLU A 314 -14.42 -9.70 16.39
C GLU A 314 -14.08 -8.22 16.13
N GLU A 315 -14.51 -7.32 17.02
CA GLU A 315 -14.11 -5.90 16.98
C GLU A 315 -12.76 -5.75 17.69
N VAL A 316 -11.76 -5.18 17.00
CA VAL A 316 -10.43 -4.92 17.56
C VAL A 316 -10.09 -3.45 17.37
N GLU A 317 -9.59 -2.82 18.43
CA GLU A 317 -9.06 -1.45 18.33
C GLU A 317 -7.67 -1.49 17.71
N ASP A 318 -7.50 -0.75 16.61
CA ASP A 318 -6.19 -0.63 15.98
C ASP A 318 -5.21 0.13 16.89
N PRO A 319 -3.96 -0.33 16.99
CA PRO A 319 -2.94 0.36 17.74
C PRO A 319 -2.64 1.72 17.09
N VAL A 320 -2.55 2.76 17.91
CA VAL A 320 -2.18 4.11 17.45
C VAL A 320 -0.72 4.39 17.83
N ASP A 321 0.03 5.03 16.93
CA ASP A 321 1.39 5.43 17.22
C ASP A 321 1.49 6.72 18.05
N SER A 322 2.71 7.22 18.29
CA SER A 322 2.89 8.45 19.09
C SER A 322 2.47 9.74 18.37
N ASP A 323 2.24 9.67 17.07
CA ASP A 323 1.83 10.77 16.21
C ASP A 323 0.32 10.79 15.94
N GLY A 324 -0.38 9.73 16.35
CA GLY A 324 -1.82 9.58 16.16
C GLY A 324 -2.17 8.74 14.93
N GLU A 325 -1.18 8.13 14.27
CA GLU A 325 -1.38 7.29 13.09
C GLU A 325 -1.84 5.89 13.50
N VAL A 326 -2.88 5.41 12.81
CA VAL A 326 -3.46 4.08 13.05
C VAL A 326 -2.60 3.02 12.37
N LEU A 327 -1.98 2.14 13.15
CA LEU A 327 -1.15 1.04 12.67
C LEU A 327 -2.03 -0.15 12.33
N GLY A 328 -2.67 -0.11 11.16
CA GLY A 328 -3.55 -1.17 10.70
C GLY A 328 -2.84 -2.53 10.61
N PHE A 329 -3.48 -3.57 11.12
CA PHE A 329 -3.01 -4.96 11.07
C PHE A 329 -2.66 -5.43 9.64
N GLU A 330 -3.34 -4.90 8.63
CA GLU A 330 -3.05 -5.18 7.21
C GLU A 330 -1.58 -4.92 6.82
N ASN A 331 -0.93 -3.93 7.45
CA ASN A 331 0.47 -3.63 7.17
C ASN A 331 1.42 -4.77 7.60
N LEU A 332 1.07 -5.50 8.66
CA LEU A 332 1.79 -6.72 9.02
C LEU A 332 1.61 -7.78 7.92
N VAL A 333 0.39 -7.98 7.41
CA VAL A 333 0.12 -8.94 6.33
C VAL A 333 0.91 -8.60 5.06
N PHE A 334 0.96 -7.33 4.65
CA PHE A 334 1.81 -6.90 3.54
C PHE A 334 3.28 -7.22 3.78
N SER A 335 3.79 -6.99 4.99
CA SER A 335 5.19 -7.32 5.31
C SER A 335 5.50 -8.83 5.28
N ILE A 336 4.50 -9.67 5.56
CA ILE A 336 4.61 -11.14 5.43
C ILE A 336 4.72 -11.52 3.95
N PHE A 337 3.89 -10.96 3.09
CA PHE A 337 3.97 -11.23 1.65
C PHE A 337 5.29 -10.74 1.05
N GLU A 338 5.75 -9.56 1.44
CA GLU A 338 7.06 -9.03 1.05
C GLU A 338 8.22 -9.93 1.48
N PHE A 339 8.14 -10.56 2.67
CA PHE A 339 9.12 -11.55 3.08
C PHE A 339 9.12 -12.77 2.15
N VAL A 340 7.94 -13.28 1.77
CA VAL A 340 7.85 -14.41 0.83
C VAL A 340 8.39 -14.03 -0.56
N HIS A 341 8.09 -12.83 -1.06
CA HIS A 341 8.67 -12.30 -2.30
C HIS A 341 10.21 -12.24 -2.23
N ALA A 342 10.76 -11.76 -1.12
CA ALA A 342 12.21 -11.73 -0.91
C ALA A 342 12.87 -13.12 -0.98
N LEU A 343 12.17 -14.15 -0.49
CA LEU A 343 12.65 -15.54 -0.63
C LEU A 343 12.56 -16.02 -2.08
N LEU A 344 11.50 -15.67 -2.79
CA LEU A 344 11.26 -16.07 -4.18
C LEU A 344 12.30 -15.48 -5.14
N GLU A 345 12.64 -14.21 -4.96
CA GLU A 345 13.67 -13.50 -5.74
C GLU A 345 15.08 -14.07 -5.48
N ASN A 346 15.29 -14.75 -4.36
CA ASN A 346 16.58 -15.30 -4.00
C ASN A 346 16.77 -16.76 -4.46
N SER A 347 17.71 -16.98 -5.38
CA SER A 347 18.04 -18.32 -5.91
C SER A 347 18.31 -19.41 -4.87
N LYS A 348 18.80 -19.07 -3.67
CA LYS A 348 19.06 -20.04 -2.60
C LYS A 348 17.82 -20.34 -1.77
N PHE A 349 16.97 -19.34 -1.55
CA PHE A 349 15.82 -19.45 -0.64
C PHE A 349 14.53 -19.83 -1.35
N LYS A 350 14.37 -19.54 -2.64
CA LYS A 350 13.15 -19.86 -3.38
C LYS A 350 12.75 -21.34 -3.36
N SER A 351 13.73 -22.23 -3.15
CA SER A 351 13.47 -23.66 -2.97
C SER A 351 12.65 -24.01 -1.72
N THR A 352 12.67 -23.17 -0.67
CA THR A 352 11.85 -23.36 0.53
C THR A 352 10.40 -22.96 0.25
N VAL A 353 10.18 -21.86 -0.47
CA VAL A 353 8.84 -21.45 -0.96
C VAL A 353 8.25 -22.55 -1.85
N LYS A 354 9.03 -23.06 -2.81
CA LYS A 354 8.63 -24.17 -3.68
C LYS A 354 8.15 -25.40 -2.91
N LYS A 355 8.82 -25.76 -1.81
CA LYS A 355 8.44 -26.91 -0.97
C LYS A 355 7.18 -26.64 -0.14
N ALA A 356 6.92 -25.39 0.22
CA ALA A 356 5.79 -24.97 1.03
C ALA A 356 4.53 -24.64 0.22
N LEU A 357 4.59 -24.66 -1.12
CA LEU A 357 3.48 -24.24 -2.00
C LEU A 357 2.10 -24.80 -1.62
N PRO A 358 1.93 -26.10 -1.28
CA PRO A 358 0.59 -26.62 -0.96
C PRO A 358 -0.06 -25.89 0.22
N GLU A 359 0.67 -25.70 1.31
CA GLU A 359 0.16 -24.98 2.47
C GLU A 359 0.15 -23.46 2.23
N LEU A 360 1.18 -22.91 1.59
CA LEU A 360 1.25 -21.48 1.31
C LEU A 360 0.05 -21.01 0.48
N ILE A 361 -0.27 -21.72 -0.61
CA ILE A 361 -1.41 -21.40 -1.47
C ILE A 361 -2.73 -21.59 -0.72
N TYR A 362 -2.84 -22.59 0.17
CA TYR A 362 -4.01 -22.74 1.03
C TYR A 362 -4.25 -21.48 1.88
N TYR A 363 -3.22 -20.93 2.54
CA TYR A 363 -3.37 -19.71 3.31
C TYR A 363 -3.53 -18.44 2.45
N ILE A 364 -2.91 -18.38 1.26
CA ILE A 364 -3.14 -17.29 0.30
C ILE A 364 -4.63 -17.18 -0.05
N ILE A 365 -5.32 -18.30 -0.30
CA ILE A 365 -6.76 -18.31 -0.60
C ILE A 365 -7.58 -17.70 0.56
N LEU A 366 -7.17 -17.90 1.81
CA LEU A 366 -7.85 -17.27 2.96
C LEU A 366 -7.74 -15.74 2.93
N TYR A 367 -6.57 -15.21 2.57
CA TYR A 367 -6.33 -13.78 2.40
C TYR A 367 -6.98 -13.18 1.15
N MET A 368 -7.27 -14.02 0.15
CA MET A 368 -7.98 -13.61 -1.05
C MET A 368 -9.49 -13.46 -0.83
N GLN A 369 -10.06 -13.82 0.32
CA GLN A 369 -11.51 -13.69 0.53
C GLN A 369 -11.97 -12.21 0.51
N ILE A 370 -13.14 -11.98 -0.09
CA ILE A 370 -13.81 -10.67 -0.07
C ILE A 370 -14.21 -10.27 1.37
N THR A 371 -13.89 -9.04 1.78
CA THR A 371 -14.21 -8.51 3.11
C THR A 371 -15.61 -7.87 3.17
N GLU A 372 -16.16 -7.70 4.37
CA GLU A 372 -17.44 -6.99 4.55
C GLU A 372 -17.37 -5.52 4.09
N GLU A 373 -16.25 -4.84 4.33
CA GLU A 373 -16.08 -3.46 3.84
C GLU A 373 -15.98 -3.42 2.31
N GLN A 374 -15.30 -4.37 1.68
CA GLN A 374 -15.30 -4.49 0.19
C GLN A 374 -16.71 -4.73 -0.35
N ILE A 375 -17.50 -5.63 0.26
CA ILE A 375 -18.90 -5.87 -0.12
C ILE A 375 -19.70 -4.56 -0.09
N LYS A 376 -19.56 -3.78 0.99
CA LYS A 376 -20.26 -2.52 1.17
C LYS A 376 -19.80 -1.46 0.15
N VAL A 377 -18.50 -1.28 -0.04
CA VAL A 377 -17.93 -0.33 -1.02
C VAL A 377 -18.37 -0.67 -2.44
N TRP A 378 -18.23 -1.93 -2.85
CA TRP A 378 -18.57 -2.38 -4.20
C TRP A 378 -20.08 -2.37 -4.48
N THR A 379 -20.90 -2.61 -3.46
CA THR A 379 -22.37 -2.47 -3.58
C THR A 379 -22.78 -1.01 -3.73
N ALA A 380 -22.13 -0.09 -3.01
CA ALA A 380 -22.42 1.34 -3.07
C ALA A 380 -21.87 2.01 -4.34
N ASN A 381 -20.74 1.54 -4.85
CA ASN A 381 -20.07 2.11 -6.01
C ASN A 381 -19.65 1.03 -7.03
N PRO A 382 -20.50 0.73 -8.04
CA PRO A 382 -20.18 -0.22 -9.10
C PRO A 382 -18.97 0.18 -9.97
N GLN A 383 -18.58 1.46 -10.01
CA GLN A 383 -17.37 1.90 -10.73
C GLN A 383 -16.12 1.42 -9.98
N GLN A 384 -16.11 1.54 -8.65
CA GLN A 384 -15.03 1.01 -7.81
C GLN A 384 -14.89 -0.50 -7.96
N PHE A 385 -16.00 -1.24 -8.07
CA PHE A 385 -15.95 -2.67 -8.34
C PHE A 385 -15.27 -2.99 -9.68
N VAL A 386 -15.50 -2.20 -10.75
CA VAL A 386 -14.79 -2.40 -12.02
C VAL A 386 -13.30 -2.12 -11.86
N GLU A 387 -12.94 -1.03 -11.20
CA GLU A 387 -11.55 -0.60 -11.02
C GLU A 387 -10.75 -1.56 -10.13
N ASP A 388 -11.30 -2.00 -9.00
CA ASP A 388 -10.63 -2.89 -8.05
C ASP A 388 -10.47 -4.33 -8.57
N GLU A 389 -11.43 -4.81 -9.37
CA GLU A 389 -11.41 -6.16 -9.96
C GLU A 389 -10.93 -6.17 -11.42
N ASP A 390 -10.22 -5.11 -11.84
CA ASP A 390 -9.49 -5.11 -13.08
C ASP A 390 -8.13 -5.81 -12.94
N ASP A 391 -7.68 -6.51 -13.98
CA ASP A 391 -6.39 -7.21 -13.96
C ASP A 391 -5.22 -6.20 -13.90
N ASP A 392 -5.42 -4.96 -14.39
CA ASP A 392 -4.45 -3.86 -14.38
C ASP A 392 -4.76 -2.77 -13.31
N THR A 393 -5.41 -3.17 -12.20
CA THR A 393 -5.80 -2.23 -11.13
C THR A 393 -4.61 -1.57 -10.43
N PHE A 394 -4.80 -0.32 -9.97
CA PHE A 394 -3.86 0.38 -9.09
C PHE A 394 -4.21 0.24 -7.60
N SER A 395 -5.36 -0.38 -7.29
CA SER A 395 -5.77 -0.63 -5.91
C SER A 395 -4.81 -1.60 -5.24
N TYR A 396 -4.49 -1.35 -3.97
CA TYR A 396 -3.61 -2.20 -3.18
C TYR A 396 -4.29 -2.61 -1.88
N THR A 397 -4.75 -3.85 -1.82
CA THR A 397 -5.44 -4.45 -0.67
C THR A 397 -4.81 -5.80 -0.36
N VAL A 398 -5.09 -6.37 0.83
CA VAL A 398 -4.60 -7.71 1.20
C VAL A 398 -5.05 -8.77 0.18
N ARG A 399 -6.27 -8.66 -0.34
CA ARG A 399 -6.81 -9.56 -1.39
C ARG A 399 -5.99 -9.51 -2.68
N ILE A 400 -5.66 -8.30 -3.16
CA ILE A 400 -4.87 -8.10 -4.38
C ILE A 400 -3.41 -8.54 -4.17
N ALA A 401 -2.80 -8.16 -3.05
CA ALA A 401 -1.43 -8.57 -2.72
C ALA A 401 -1.29 -10.10 -2.58
N ALA A 402 -2.30 -10.78 -2.03
CA ALA A 402 -2.35 -12.23 -1.97
C ALA A 402 -2.48 -12.87 -3.37
N GLN A 403 -3.27 -12.27 -4.27
CA GLN A 403 -3.36 -12.68 -5.67
C GLN A 403 -2.03 -12.47 -6.41
N ASP A 404 -1.34 -11.35 -6.19
CA ASP A 404 -0.03 -11.07 -6.79
C ASP A 404 1.02 -12.09 -6.34
N LEU A 405 1.00 -12.46 -5.06
CA LEU A 405 1.87 -13.51 -4.53
C LEU A 405 1.56 -14.87 -5.19
N LEU A 406 0.28 -15.20 -5.40
CA LEU A 406 -0.12 -16.41 -6.15
C LEU A 406 0.41 -16.39 -7.58
N LEU A 407 0.27 -15.26 -8.29
CA LEU A 407 0.77 -15.08 -9.65
C LEU A 407 2.30 -15.21 -9.72
N ALA A 408 3.01 -14.65 -8.74
CA ALA A 408 4.46 -14.75 -8.65
C ALA A 408 4.93 -16.20 -8.48
N VAL A 409 4.37 -16.96 -7.52
CA VAL A 409 4.75 -18.36 -7.32
C VAL A 409 4.31 -19.26 -8.48
N ALA A 410 3.19 -18.94 -9.14
CA ALA A 410 2.73 -19.65 -10.33
C ALA A 410 3.66 -19.41 -11.53
N THR A 411 4.22 -18.21 -11.66
CA THR A 411 5.20 -17.88 -12.70
C THR A 411 6.52 -18.60 -12.47
N ASP A 412 7.04 -18.59 -11.24
CA ASP A 412 8.33 -19.19 -10.89
C ASP A 412 8.31 -20.73 -10.83
N PHE A 413 7.17 -21.32 -10.44
CA PHE A 413 7.02 -22.77 -10.19
C PHE A 413 5.76 -23.37 -10.85
N GLN A 414 5.58 -23.16 -12.16
CA GLN A 414 4.34 -23.50 -12.89
C GLN A 414 3.73 -24.87 -12.55
N ASN A 415 4.49 -25.98 -12.68
CA ASN A 415 3.95 -27.32 -12.46
C ASN A 415 3.62 -27.57 -10.98
N GLU A 416 4.51 -27.15 -10.08
CA GLU A 416 4.35 -27.35 -8.64
C GLU A 416 3.21 -26.50 -8.08
N SER A 417 3.06 -25.28 -8.57
CA SER A 417 1.95 -24.38 -8.23
C SER A 417 0.61 -24.93 -8.74
N ALA A 418 0.58 -25.58 -9.91
CA ALA A 418 -0.63 -26.24 -10.39
C ALA A 418 -1.06 -27.41 -9.47
N VAL A 419 -0.11 -28.25 -9.02
CA VAL A 419 -0.36 -29.35 -8.06
C VAL A 419 -0.85 -28.78 -6.72
N ALA A 420 -0.13 -27.78 -6.21
CA ALA A 420 -0.39 -27.16 -4.92
C ALA A 420 -1.76 -26.47 -4.89
N LEU A 421 -2.08 -25.66 -5.89
CA LEU A 421 -3.36 -24.97 -5.99
C LEU A 421 -4.54 -25.95 -6.15
N ALA A 422 -4.39 -27.00 -6.96
CA ALA A 422 -5.42 -28.04 -7.07
C ALA A 422 -5.71 -28.73 -5.73
N THR A 423 -4.66 -29.03 -4.97
CA THR A 423 -4.76 -29.64 -3.64
C THR A 423 -5.40 -28.69 -2.64
N ALA A 424 -4.94 -27.44 -2.59
CA ALA A 424 -5.46 -26.40 -1.70
C ALA A 424 -6.93 -26.09 -1.99
N ALA A 425 -7.31 -25.89 -3.25
CA ALA A 425 -8.69 -25.63 -3.64
C ALA A 425 -9.60 -26.81 -3.32
N THR A 426 -9.15 -28.05 -3.56
CA THR A 426 -9.94 -29.26 -3.22
C THR A 426 -10.17 -29.35 -1.72
N ARG A 427 -9.15 -29.08 -0.90
CA ARG A 427 -9.27 -29.03 0.56
C ARG A 427 -10.25 -27.94 1.01
N HIS A 428 -10.09 -26.72 0.50
CA HIS A 428 -10.97 -25.59 0.81
C HIS A 428 -12.43 -25.87 0.47
N LEU A 429 -12.72 -26.43 -0.71
CA LEU A 429 -14.08 -26.76 -1.13
C LEU A 429 -14.71 -27.85 -0.24
N GLN A 430 -13.93 -28.82 0.23
CA GLN A 430 -14.40 -29.83 1.18
C GLN A 430 -14.71 -29.23 2.56
N GLU A 431 -13.85 -28.35 3.07
CA GLU A 431 -14.04 -27.64 4.33
C GLU A 431 -15.22 -26.64 4.25
N ALA A 432 -15.41 -25.98 3.10
CA ALA A 432 -16.52 -25.08 2.85
C ALA A 432 -17.87 -25.80 2.84
N GLU A 433 -17.95 -27.02 2.31
CA GLU A 433 -19.18 -27.81 2.36
C GLU A 433 -19.56 -28.19 3.80
N GLN A 434 -18.57 -28.50 4.64
CA GLN A 434 -18.81 -28.72 6.09
C GLN A 434 -19.30 -27.44 6.77
N THR A 435 -18.67 -26.31 6.46
CA THR A 435 -19.03 -24.97 6.99
C THR A 435 -20.43 -24.54 6.57
N LYS A 436 -20.81 -24.84 5.33
CA LYS A 436 -22.16 -24.65 4.80
C LYS A 436 -23.17 -25.53 5.53
N ALA A 437 -22.83 -26.81 5.73
CA ALA A 437 -23.69 -27.76 6.45
C ALA A 437 -23.88 -27.40 7.93
N SER A 438 -22.91 -26.71 8.56
CA SER A 438 -23.06 -26.18 9.92
C SER A 438 -23.90 -24.89 10.00
N GLY A 439 -24.36 -24.35 8.87
CA GLY A 439 -25.21 -23.16 8.82
C GLY A 439 -24.45 -21.83 8.91
N THR A 440 -23.14 -21.84 8.71
CA THR A 440 -22.32 -20.62 8.71
C THR A 440 -22.57 -19.81 7.44
N GLU A 441 -23.01 -18.56 7.56
CA GLU A 441 -23.47 -17.76 6.41
C GLU A 441 -22.38 -17.48 5.37
N HIS A 442 -21.14 -17.24 5.81
CA HIS A 442 -20.02 -16.81 4.97
C HIS A 442 -19.24 -17.95 4.30
N TRP A 443 -19.79 -19.18 4.25
CA TRP A 443 -19.15 -20.33 3.59
C TRP A 443 -18.78 -20.05 2.12
N TRP A 444 -19.58 -19.22 1.44
CA TRP A 444 -19.44 -18.92 0.02
C TRP A 444 -18.19 -18.10 -0.32
N LYS A 445 -17.60 -17.37 0.65
CA LYS A 445 -16.38 -16.60 0.41
C LYS A 445 -15.19 -17.48 0.04
N ILE A 446 -15.15 -18.72 0.56
CA ILE A 446 -14.15 -19.72 0.18
C ILE A 446 -14.34 -20.18 -1.26
N HIS A 447 -15.57 -20.41 -1.69
CA HIS A 447 -15.87 -20.73 -3.09
C HIS A 447 -15.45 -19.58 -4.02
N GLU A 448 -15.79 -18.34 -3.66
CA GLU A 448 -15.41 -17.14 -4.40
C GLU A 448 -13.88 -17.01 -4.54
N ALA A 449 -13.15 -17.13 -3.43
CA ALA A 449 -11.69 -17.04 -3.43
C ALA A 449 -11.01 -18.19 -4.19
N CYS A 450 -11.52 -19.42 -4.07
CA CYS A 450 -11.01 -20.57 -4.84
C CYS A 450 -11.22 -20.37 -6.35
N MET A 451 -12.40 -19.89 -6.75
CA MET A 451 -12.71 -19.58 -8.15
C MET A 451 -11.80 -18.47 -8.69
N LEU A 452 -11.57 -17.41 -7.90
CA LEU A 452 -10.60 -16.35 -8.23
C LEU A 452 -9.22 -16.95 -8.44
N ALA A 453 -8.66 -17.63 -7.42
CA ALA A 453 -7.33 -18.21 -7.47
C ALA A 453 -7.11 -19.15 -8.67
N LEU A 454 -8.03 -20.09 -8.90
CA LEU A 454 -7.99 -21.02 -10.04
C LEU A 454 -8.08 -20.27 -11.39
N GLY A 455 -8.97 -19.27 -11.49
CA GLY A 455 -9.17 -18.49 -12.70
C GLY A 455 -8.00 -17.56 -13.05
N SER A 456 -7.29 -17.04 -12.05
CA SER A 456 -6.11 -16.18 -12.22
C SER A 456 -4.94 -16.93 -12.84
N VAL A 457 -4.77 -18.21 -12.53
CA VAL A 457 -3.71 -19.08 -13.10
C VAL A 457 -4.27 -20.20 -13.98
N LYS A 458 -5.39 -19.93 -14.68
CA LYS A 458 -6.13 -20.94 -15.47
C LYS A 458 -5.30 -21.73 -16.48
N SER A 459 -4.26 -21.12 -17.06
CA SER A 459 -3.44 -21.72 -18.11
C SER A 459 -2.63 -22.91 -17.57
N ILE A 460 -1.99 -22.75 -16.41
CA ILE A 460 -1.21 -23.81 -15.79
C ILE A 460 -2.10 -24.94 -15.27
N ILE A 461 -3.31 -24.64 -14.82
CA ILE A 461 -4.28 -25.66 -14.36
C ILE A 461 -4.78 -26.49 -15.54
N THR A 462 -5.31 -25.83 -16.58
CA THR A 462 -5.88 -26.53 -17.74
C THR A 462 -4.84 -27.36 -18.49
N ASP A 463 -3.64 -26.83 -18.69
CA ASP A 463 -2.53 -27.55 -19.33
C ASP A 463 -2.02 -28.71 -18.45
N SER A 464 -2.04 -28.56 -17.13
CA SER A 464 -1.63 -29.65 -16.23
C SER A 464 -2.65 -30.79 -16.16
N VAL A 465 -3.95 -30.47 -16.14
CA VAL A 465 -5.04 -31.47 -16.19
C VAL A 465 -5.01 -32.22 -17.52
N LYS A 466 -4.94 -31.49 -18.64
CA LYS A 466 -4.95 -32.08 -19.99
C LYS A 466 -3.80 -33.07 -20.20
N ASN A 467 -2.62 -32.75 -19.67
CA ASN A 467 -1.43 -33.59 -19.79
C ASN A 467 -1.31 -34.64 -18.66
N GLY A 468 -2.34 -34.80 -17.80
CA GLY A 468 -2.34 -35.77 -16.72
C GLY A 468 -1.26 -35.55 -15.65
N ARG A 469 -0.76 -34.32 -15.50
CA ARG A 469 0.28 -33.97 -14.51
C ARG A 469 -0.28 -33.77 -13.11
N ILE A 470 -1.58 -33.47 -13.00
CA ILE A 470 -2.28 -33.26 -11.72
C ILE A 470 -3.58 -34.04 -11.67
N HIS A 471 -3.95 -34.49 -10.48
CA HIS A 471 -5.25 -35.07 -10.19
C HIS A 471 -6.20 -33.98 -9.67
N PHE A 472 -6.91 -33.34 -10.58
CA PHE A 472 -7.93 -32.34 -10.25
C PHE A 472 -9.21 -32.70 -11.00
N ASP A 473 -10.32 -32.85 -10.27
CA ASP A 473 -11.62 -33.14 -10.86
C ASP A 473 -12.19 -31.87 -11.53
N MET A 474 -11.68 -31.57 -12.72
CA MET A 474 -12.11 -30.40 -13.48
C MET A 474 -13.59 -30.46 -13.82
N HIS A 475 -14.11 -31.63 -14.16
CA HIS A 475 -15.53 -31.77 -14.46
C HIS A 475 -16.38 -31.49 -13.22
N GLY A 476 -16.06 -32.11 -12.09
CA GLY A 476 -16.74 -31.88 -10.82
C GLY A 476 -16.60 -30.44 -10.33
N PHE A 477 -15.46 -29.77 -10.53
CA PHE A 477 -15.30 -28.35 -10.23
C PHE A 477 -16.26 -27.50 -11.06
N LEU A 478 -16.35 -27.73 -12.37
CA LEU A 478 -17.26 -26.99 -13.26
C LEU A 478 -18.73 -27.27 -12.92
N THR A 479 -19.12 -28.53 -12.66
CA THR A 479 -20.53 -28.91 -12.48
C THR A 479 -21.02 -28.79 -11.05
N ASN A 480 -20.22 -29.17 -10.06
CA ASN A 480 -20.65 -29.29 -8.66
C ASN A 480 -20.28 -28.05 -7.84
N VAL A 481 -19.36 -27.22 -8.33
CA VAL A 481 -19.02 -25.94 -7.71
C VAL A 481 -19.58 -24.80 -8.55
N ILE A 482 -18.98 -24.49 -9.70
CA ILE A 482 -19.33 -23.28 -10.47
C ILE A 482 -20.81 -23.30 -10.89
N LEU A 483 -21.27 -24.36 -11.55
CA LEU A 483 -22.65 -24.43 -12.03
C LEU A 483 -23.68 -24.49 -10.89
N VAL A 484 -23.36 -25.13 -9.77
CA VAL A 484 -24.23 -25.11 -8.58
C VAL A 484 -24.31 -23.69 -8.02
N ASP A 485 -23.18 -23.02 -7.85
CA ASP A 485 -23.10 -21.68 -7.27
C ASP A 485 -23.83 -20.62 -8.12
N LEU A 486 -23.90 -20.79 -9.45
CA LEU A 486 -24.73 -19.96 -10.34
C LEU A 486 -26.23 -20.03 -10.03
N ASN A 487 -26.67 -21.16 -9.45
CA ASN A 487 -28.07 -21.40 -9.10
C ASN A 487 -28.37 -21.10 -7.61
N LEU A 488 -27.37 -20.66 -6.84
CA LEU A 488 -27.54 -20.28 -5.44
C LEU A 488 -27.77 -18.78 -5.28
N SER A 489 -28.62 -18.41 -4.33
CA SER A 489 -28.88 -17.02 -3.96
C SER A 489 -28.09 -16.61 -2.70
N ALA A 490 -26.83 -17.04 -2.58
CA ALA A 490 -26.00 -16.77 -1.41
C ALA A 490 -25.43 -15.35 -1.39
N SER A 491 -24.86 -14.90 -2.51
CA SER A 491 -24.29 -13.56 -2.66
C SER A 491 -24.17 -13.19 -4.15
N PRO A 492 -24.41 -11.93 -4.54
CA PRO A 492 -24.18 -11.49 -5.91
C PRO A 492 -22.71 -11.57 -6.33
N PHE A 493 -21.78 -11.46 -5.38
CA PHE A 493 -20.35 -11.59 -5.66
C PHE A 493 -19.95 -13.04 -5.96
N LEU A 494 -20.58 -14.03 -5.30
CA LEU A 494 -20.41 -15.44 -5.66
C LEU A 494 -20.92 -15.72 -7.08
N LEU A 495 -22.14 -15.25 -7.39
CA LEU A 495 -22.75 -15.41 -8.71
C LEU A 495 -21.89 -14.76 -9.80
N GLY A 496 -21.46 -13.51 -9.59
CA GLY A 496 -20.56 -12.81 -10.51
C GLY A 496 -19.24 -13.55 -10.71
N ARG A 497 -18.61 -14.01 -9.62
CA ARG A 497 -17.36 -14.79 -9.70
C ARG A 497 -17.52 -16.10 -10.43
N ALA A 498 -18.63 -16.81 -10.23
CA ALA A 498 -18.91 -18.06 -10.93
C ALA A 498 -19.06 -17.84 -12.45
N LEU A 499 -19.72 -16.76 -12.88
CA LEU A 499 -19.79 -16.38 -14.29
C LEU A 499 -18.39 -16.09 -14.87
N TRP A 500 -17.59 -15.30 -14.16
CA TRP A 500 -16.23 -14.98 -14.55
C TRP A 500 -15.38 -16.25 -14.64
N ALA A 501 -15.38 -17.10 -13.61
CA ALA A 501 -14.58 -18.32 -13.54
C ALA A 501 -14.97 -19.31 -14.63
N ALA A 502 -16.27 -19.48 -14.91
CA ALA A 502 -16.73 -20.28 -16.05
C ALA A 502 -16.07 -19.81 -17.36
N SER A 503 -16.07 -18.50 -17.63
CA SER A 503 -15.45 -17.99 -18.85
C SER A 503 -13.94 -18.29 -18.92
N ARG A 504 -13.23 -18.31 -17.79
CA ARG A 504 -11.80 -18.65 -17.72
C ARG A 504 -11.53 -20.09 -18.15
N PHE A 505 -12.42 -21.02 -17.83
CA PHE A 505 -12.24 -22.45 -18.09
C PHE A 505 -12.93 -22.97 -19.37
N THR A 506 -13.32 -22.08 -20.29
CA THR A 506 -13.98 -22.43 -21.56
C THR A 506 -13.31 -23.59 -22.31
N VAL A 507 -11.97 -23.64 -22.36
CA VAL A 507 -11.19 -24.67 -23.07
C VAL A 507 -11.33 -26.08 -22.45
N ALA A 508 -11.77 -26.18 -21.19
CA ALA A 508 -11.95 -27.44 -20.47
C ALA A 508 -13.41 -27.93 -20.44
N MET A 509 -14.34 -27.20 -21.06
CA MET A 509 -15.77 -27.50 -21.03
C MET A 509 -16.23 -28.35 -22.22
N SER A 510 -17.28 -29.15 -22.02
CA SER A 510 -18.03 -29.72 -23.15
C SER A 510 -18.95 -28.66 -23.77
N PRO A 511 -19.38 -28.82 -25.04
CA PRO A 511 -20.32 -27.90 -25.69
C PRO A 511 -21.61 -27.67 -24.90
N GLU A 512 -22.12 -28.70 -24.22
CA GLU A 512 -23.33 -28.64 -23.40
C GLU A 512 -23.15 -27.77 -22.15
N LEU A 513 -21.97 -27.84 -21.52
CA LEU A 513 -21.64 -26.98 -20.39
C LEU A 513 -21.46 -25.52 -20.84
N ILE A 514 -20.79 -25.30 -21.98
CA ILE A 514 -20.66 -23.95 -22.55
C ILE A 514 -22.03 -23.32 -22.79
N GLN A 515 -22.99 -24.07 -23.34
CA GLN A 515 -24.36 -23.56 -23.54
C GLN A 515 -25.05 -23.17 -22.23
N GLN A 516 -24.92 -23.99 -21.18
CA GLN A 516 -25.49 -23.67 -19.87
C GLN A 516 -24.87 -22.41 -19.25
N PHE A 517 -23.54 -22.28 -19.32
CA PHE A 517 -22.86 -21.11 -18.79
C PHE A 517 -23.13 -19.85 -19.62
N LEU A 518 -23.22 -19.94 -20.95
CA LEU A 518 -23.62 -18.81 -21.80
C LEU A 518 -25.04 -18.36 -21.49
N GLN A 519 -25.97 -19.30 -21.32
CA GLN A 519 -27.34 -18.98 -20.93
C GLN A 519 -27.38 -18.26 -19.56
N ALA A 520 -26.64 -18.76 -18.57
CA ALA A 520 -26.52 -18.12 -17.26
C ALA A 520 -25.88 -16.72 -17.36
N THR A 521 -24.89 -16.56 -18.23
CA THR A 521 -24.20 -15.27 -18.46
C THR A 521 -25.15 -14.24 -19.08
N VAL A 522 -25.96 -14.64 -20.06
CA VAL A 522 -27.01 -13.78 -20.62
C VAL A 522 -28.06 -13.40 -19.57
N SER A 523 -28.48 -14.34 -18.72
CA SER A 523 -29.35 -14.05 -17.57
C SER A 523 -28.69 -13.09 -16.57
N GLY A 524 -27.37 -13.16 -16.41
CA GLY A 524 -26.57 -12.26 -15.59
C GLY A 524 -26.57 -10.80 -16.07
N LEU A 525 -26.80 -10.53 -17.36
CA LEU A 525 -26.89 -9.17 -17.90
C LEU A 525 -28.22 -8.46 -17.62
N HIS A 526 -29.26 -9.22 -17.25
CA HIS A 526 -30.62 -8.70 -17.08
C HIS A 526 -30.68 -7.60 -16.01
N GLU A 527 -31.56 -6.60 -16.19
CA GLU A 527 -31.63 -5.42 -15.32
C GLU A 527 -32.09 -5.70 -13.89
N THR A 528 -32.70 -6.87 -13.65
CA THR A 528 -33.07 -7.34 -12.31
C THR A 528 -31.87 -7.79 -11.49
N GLN A 529 -30.71 -8.00 -12.12
CA GLN A 529 -29.49 -8.38 -11.45
C GLN A 529 -28.77 -7.15 -10.87
N PRO A 530 -28.09 -7.30 -9.72
CA PRO A 530 -27.29 -6.22 -9.17
C PRO A 530 -26.12 -5.87 -10.10
N PRO A 531 -25.59 -4.63 -10.02
CA PRO A 531 -24.56 -4.15 -10.94
C PRO A 531 -23.32 -5.04 -11.00
N SER A 532 -22.85 -5.58 -9.87
CA SER A 532 -21.66 -6.45 -9.81
C SER A 532 -21.82 -7.74 -10.63
N VAL A 533 -23.00 -8.35 -10.61
CA VAL A 533 -23.32 -9.55 -11.44
C VAL A 533 -23.31 -9.19 -12.91
N ARG A 534 -23.94 -8.07 -13.28
CA ARG A 534 -24.02 -7.61 -14.68
C ARG A 534 -22.63 -7.29 -15.23
N ILE A 535 -21.80 -6.59 -14.45
CA ILE A 535 -20.39 -6.29 -14.78
C ILE A 535 -19.59 -7.59 -14.95
N SER A 536 -19.75 -8.55 -14.04
CA SER A 536 -19.08 -9.85 -14.14
C SER A 536 -19.52 -10.64 -15.38
N ALA A 537 -20.79 -10.57 -15.76
CA ALA A 537 -21.31 -11.16 -16.99
C ALA A 537 -20.70 -10.51 -18.24
N VAL A 538 -20.47 -9.19 -18.23
CA VAL A 538 -19.75 -8.50 -19.32
C VAL A 538 -18.31 -9.01 -19.43
N ARG A 539 -17.56 -9.09 -18.32
CA ARG A 539 -16.20 -9.67 -18.30
C ARG A 539 -16.20 -11.12 -18.81
N ALA A 540 -17.20 -11.91 -18.42
CA ALA A 540 -17.35 -13.29 -18.87
C ALA A 540 -17.62 -13.39 -20.39
N ILE A 541 -18.49 -12.54 -20.95
CA ILE A 541 -18.76 -12.45 -22.39
C ILE A 541 -17.50 -12.12 -23.16
N TRP A 542 -16.73 -11.13 -22.70
CA TRP A 542 -15.44 -10.81 -23.29
C TRP A 542 -14.53 -12.03 -23.33
N GLY A 543 -14.42 -12.75 -22.21
CA GLY A 543 -13.62 -13.97 -22.08
C GLY A 543 -14.07 -15.12 -23.00
N TYR A 544 -15.38 -15.31 -23.20
CA TYR A 544 -15.92 -16.29 -24.15
C TYR A 544 -15.62 -15.89 -25.60
N CYS A 545 -15.83 -14.62 -25.96
CA CYS A 545 -15.57 -14.13 -27.31
C CYS A 545 -14.10 -14.32 -27.69
N ASP A 546 -13.18 -13.95 -26.80
CA ASP A 546 -11.75 -14.09 -27.02
C ASP A 546 -11.34 -15.57 -27.20
N GLN A 547 -11.68 -16.42 -26.23
CA GLN A 547 -11.24 -17.81 -26.22
C GLN A 547 -11.86 -18.66 -27.33
N LEU A 548 -13.16 -18.48 -27.61
CA LEU A 548 -13.83 -19.25 -28.66
C LEU A 548 -13.40 -18.83 -30.07
N LYS A 549 -12.95 -17.58 -30.24
CA LYS A 549 -12.30 -17.16 -31.49
C LYS A 549 -10.96 -17.84 -31.67
N VAL A 550 -10.13 -17.87 -30.62
CA VAL A 550 -8.82 -18.56 -30.65
C VAL A 550 -8.97 -20.06 -30.90
N SER A 551 -10.04 -20.69 -30.39
CA SER A 551 -10.31 -22.12 -30.60
C SER A 551 -11.18 -22.43 -31.82
N GLU A 552 -11.46 -21.45 -32.69
CA GLU A 552 -12.31 -21.59 -33.89
C GLU A 552 -13.69 -22.23 -33.61
N SER A 553 -14.25 -22.00 -32.42
CA SER A 553 -15.46 -22.64 -31.91
C SER A 553 -16.60 -21.64 -31.68
N THR A 554 -16.59 -20.50 -32.37
CA THR A 554 -17.57 -19.41 -32.20
C THR A 554 -19.02 -19.80 -32.50
N HIS A 555 -19.25 -20.90 -33.23
CA HIS A 555 -20.58 -21.42 -33.54
C HIS A 555 -21.45 -21.68 -32.28
N VAL A 556 -20.84 -22.03 -31.14
CA VAL A 556 -21.60 -22.23 -29.88
C VAL A 556 -22.10 -20.92 -29.26
N LEU A 557 -21.47 -19.79 -29.61
CA LEU A 557 -21.81 -18.45 -29.12
C LEU A 557 -22.86 -17.75 -29.99
N GLN A 558 -22.93 -18.10 -31.28
CA GLN A 558 -23.83 -17.47 -32.27
C GLN A 558 -25.30 -17.34 -31.81
N PRO A 559 -25.93 -18.37 -31.19
CA PRO A 559 -27.32 -18.26 -30.75
C PRO A 559 -27.56 -17.19 -29.68
N PHE A 560 -26.52 -16.81 -28.93
CA PHE A 560 -26.61 -15.88 -27.81
C PHE A 560 -26.27 -14.43 -28.20
N LEU A 561 -25.66 -14.21 -29.37
CA LEU A 561 -25.23 -12.89 -29.83
C LEU A 561 -26.34 -11.82 -29.82
N PRO A 562 -27.60 -12.10 -30.24
CA PRO A 562 -28.66 -11.10 -30.17
C PRO A 562 -28.94 -10.63 -28.73
N SER A 563 -29.04 -11.56 -27.79
CA SER A 563 -29.33 -11.24 -26.38
C SER A 563 -28.15 -10.57 -25.69
N ILE A 564 -26.92 -10.98 -26.02
CA ILE A 564 -25.69 -10.33 -25.55
C ILE A 564 -25.66 -8.87 -26.02
N LEU A 565 -25.89 -8.63 -27.31
CA LEU A 565 -25.89 -7.27 -27.86
C LEU A 565 -26.92 -6.36 -27.19
N ASP A 566 -28.17 -6.82 -27.09
CA ASP A 566 -29.23 -6.02 -26.48
C ASP A 566 -28.93 -5.76 -24.98
N GLY A 567 -28.39 -6.75 -24.26
CA GLY A 567 -27.99 -6.60 -22.86
C GLY A 567 -26.82 -5.62 -22.65
N LEU A 568 -25.81 -5.64 -23.53
CA LEU A 568 -24.68 -4.69 -23.49
C LEU A 568 -25.16 -3.25 -23.75
N ILE A 569 -25.98 -3.04 -24.78
CA ILE A 569 -26.54 -1.73 -25.10
C ILE A 569 -27.38 -1.19 -23.93
N HIS A 570 -28.19 -2.05 -23.31
CA HIS A 570 -29.00 -1.68 -22.15
C HIS A 570 -28.15 -1.29 -20.95
N LEU A 571 -27.08 -2.03 -20.68
CA LEU A 571 -26.16 -1.71 -19.57
C LEU A 571 -25.43 -0.39 -19.80
N ALA A 572 -24.96 -0.13 -21.02
CA ALA A 572 -24.32 1.14 -21.39
C ALA A 572 -25.25 2.36 -21.29
N ALA A 573 -26.58 2.16 -21.39
CA ALA A 573 -27.54 3.24 -21.20
C ALA A 573 -27.65 3.68 -19.72
N GLN A 574 -27.28 2.80 -18.77
CA GLN A 574 -27.46 2.99 -17.33
C GLN A 574 -26.19 3.45 -16.61
N PHE A 575 -25.02 3.08 -17.13
CA PHE A 575 -23.73 3.37 -16.50
C PHE A 575 -22.83 4.25 -17.38
N SER A 576 -21.88 4.93 -16.74
CA SER A 576 -20.84 5.74 -17.39
C SER A 576 -19.44 5.28 -16.98
N SER A 577 -18.42 6.02 -17.40
CA SER A 577 -17.04 5.87 -16.93
C SER A 577 -16.48 4.46 -17.17
N GLU A 578 -15.94 3.81 -16.15
CA GLU A 578 -15.22 2.52 -16.21
C GLU A 578 -16.15 1.38 -16.65
N VAL A 579 -17.38 1.34 -16.12
CA VAL A 579 -18.39 0.35 -16.53
C VAL A 579 -18.72 0.50 -18.01
N LEU A 580 -18.88 1.74 -18.50
CA LEU A 580 -19.14 1.99 -19.91
C LEU A 580 -17.94 1.59 -20.78
N ASN A 581 -16.71 1.88 -20.34
CA ASN A 581 -15.50 1.47 -21.07
C ASN A 581 -15.45 -0.05 -21.25
N LEU A 582 -15.66 -0.80 -20.15
CA LEU A 582 -15.72 -2.27 -20.19
C LEU A 582 -16.82 -2.78 -21.15
N VAL A 583 -18.00 -2.17 -21.15
CA VAL A 583 -19.09 -2.53 -22.06
C VAL A 583 -18.72 -2.23 -23.52
N MET A 584 -18.09 -1.09 -23.80
CA MET A 584 -17.68 -0.72 -25.15
C MET A 584 -16.57 -1.63 -25.69
N GLU A 585 -15.60 -2.02 -24.86
CA GLU A 585 -14.57 -3.00 -25.21
C GLU A 585 -15.19 -4.39 -25.49
N THR A 586 -16.15 -4.80 -24.66
CA THR A 586 -16.88 -6.06 -24.86
C THR A 586 -17.75 -6.03 -26.12
N LEU A 587 -18.43 -4.92 -26.39
CA LEU A 587 -19.20 -4.73 -27.62
C LEU A 587 -18.29 -4.83 -28.85
N CYS A 588 -17.08 -4.27 -28.77
CA CYS A 588 -16.09 -4.33 -29.85
C CYS A 588 -15.71 -5.78 -30.19
N ILE A 589 -15.36 -6.60 -29.19
CA ILE A 589 -15.00 -8.00 -29.44
C ILE A 589 -16.19 -8.84 -29.91
N VAL A 590 -17.40 -8.58 -29.42
CA VAL A 590 -18.64 -9.24 -29.89
C VAL A 590 -18.86 -9.03 -31.39
N CYS A 591 -18.60 -7.81 -31.91
CA CYS A 591 -18.70 -7.51 -33.35
C CYS A 591 -17.72 -8.30 -34.24
N THR A 592 -16.74 -8.98 -33.64
CA THR A 592 -15.73 -9.76 -34.37
C THR A 592 -15.99 -11.27 -34.34
N VAL A 593 -17.05 -11.72 -33.65
CA VAL A 593 -17.38 -13.15 -33.51
C VAL A 593 -18.01 -13.70 -34.79
N ASP A 594 -18.98 -12.99 -35.34
CA ASP A 594 -19.70 -13.37 -36.55
C ASP A 594 -19.99 -12.12 -37.42
N PRO A 595 -19.33 -11.99 -38.58
CA PRO A 595 -19.56 -10.88 -39.51
C PRO A 595 -21.00 -10.81 -40.06
N GLU A 596 -21.69 -11.95 -40.22
CA GLU A 596 -23.05 -11.97 -40.75
C GLU A 596 -24.04 -11.41 -39.71
N PHE A 597 -23.94 -11.87 -38.46
CA PHE A 597 -24.67 -11.29 -37.35
C PHE A 597 -24.41 -9.79 -37.25
N THR A 598 -23.13 -9.37 -37.22
CA THR A 598 -22.76 -7.96 -37.06
C THR A 598 -23.32 -7.08 -38.18
N ALA A 599 -23.30 -7.56 -39.42
CA ALA A 599 -23.92 -6.86 -40.55
C ALA A 599 -25.45 -6.74 -40.39
N SER A 600 -26.11 -7.75 -39.84
CA SER A 600 -27.58 -7.76 -39.65
C SER A 600 -28.07 -6.76 -38.60
N VAL A 601 -27.20 -6.37 -37.64
CA VAL A 601 -27.52 -5.45 -36.53
C VAL A 601 -26.77 -4.12 -36.61
N GLU A 602 -26.15 -3.80 -37.74
CA GLU A 602 -25.42 -2.55 -37.97
C GLU A 602 -26.29 -1.32 -37.67
N ASN A 603 -27.57 -1.39 -38.03
CA ASN A 603 -28.58 -0.36 -37.78
C ASN A 603 -28.86 -0.10 -36.29
N LYS A 604 -28.45 -0.99 -35.38
CA LYS A 604 -28.47 -0.78 -33.93
C LYS A 604 -27.12 -0.30 -33.41
N ILE A 605 -26.03 -0.99 -33.80
CA ILE A 605 -24.68 -0.76 -33.27
C ILE A 605 -24.13 0.61 -33.69
N CYS A 606 -24.28 0.98 -34.95
CA CYS A 606 -23.70 2.19 -35.51
C CYS A 606 -24.32 3.45 -34.88
N PRO A 607 -25.67 3.62 -34.82
CA PRO A 607 -26.27 4.76 -34.14
C PRO A 607 -25.94 4.84 -32.66
N PHE A 608 -25.93 3.69 -31.97
CA PHE A 608 -25.57 3.63 -30.55
C PHE A 608 -24.13 4.12 -30.31
N THR A 609 -23.17 3.63 -31.08
CA THR A 609 -21.75 4.02 -30.95
C THR A 609 -21.54 5.49 -31.27
N ILE A 610 -22.23 6.02 -32.30
CA ILE A 610 -22.21 7.46 -32.61
C ILE A 610 -22.77 8.29 -31.46
N ALA A 611 -23.89 7.86 -30.85
CA ALA A 611 -24.49 8.55 -29.72
C ALA A 611 -23.55 8.60 -28.50
N ILE A 612 -22.90 7.48 -28.18
CA ILE A 612 -21.88 7.42 -27.11
C ILE A 612 -20.70 8.33 -27.43
N PHE A 613 -20.18 8.29 -28.66
CA PHE A 613 -19.07 9.14 -29.08
C PHE A 613 -19.38 10.64 -28.93
N LEU A 614 -20.57 11.07 -29.36
CA LEU A 614 -21.00 12.46 -29.23
C LEU A 614 -21.20 12.86 -27.76
N LYS A 615 -21.87 12.00 -26.98
CA LYS A 615 -22.18 12.25 -25.56
C LYS A 615 -20.92 12.40 -24.70
N TYR A 616 -19.87 11.63 -24.96
CA TYR A 616 -18.63 11.64 -24.19
C TYR A 616 -17.43 12.19 -24.98
N SER A 617 -17.68 13.05 -25.98
CA SER A 617 -16.66 13.61 -26.89
C SER A 617 -15.48 14.33 -26.19
N ASN A 618 -15.68 14.80 -24.95
CA ASN A 618 -14.61 15.37 -24.12
C ASN A 618 -13.76 14.29 -23.40
N GLY A 619 -14.34 13.13 -23.07
CA GLY A 619 -13.63 12.00 -22.43
C GLY A 619 -12.91 11.09 -23.43
N PHE A 620 -13.47 10.90 -24.63
CA PHE A 620 -12.90 10.03 -25.67
C PHE A 620 -11.59 10.52 -26.29
N ARG A 621 -11.16 11.77 -26.04
CA ARG A 621 -9.82 12.23 -26.47
C ARG A 621 -8.67 11.45 -25.82
N LYS A 622 -8.94 10.59 -24.83
CA LYS A 622 -7.94 9.77 -24.13
C LYS A 622 -8.03 8.25 -24.37
N ALA A 623 -9.02 7.72 -25.09
CA ALA A 623 -9.26 6.26 -25.16
C ALA A 623 -9.21 5.66 -26.59
N LYS A 624 -8.59 4.48 -26.72
CA LYS A 624 -8.31 3.67 -27.94
C LYS A 624 -9.55 3.10 -28.68
N VAL A 625 -10.71 3.76 -28.65
CA VAL A 625 -11.99 3.14 -29.09
C VAL A 625 -12.27 3.25 -30.61
N LEU A 626 -11.31 3.71 -31.43
CA LEU A 626 -11.51 3.88 -32.88
C LEU A 626 -10.67 3.00 -33.82
N ASN A 627 -10.02 1.94 -33.33
CA ASN A 627 -9.46 0.91 -34.21
C ASN A 627 -10.55 -0.09 -34.67
N PHE A 628 -11.57 0.42 -35.36
CA PHE A 628 -12.56 -0.38 -36.10
C PHE A 628 -12.06 -0.81 -37.50
N ALA A 629 -10.75 -0.80 -37.74
CA ALA A 629 -10.16 -1.21 -39.00
C ALA A 629 -8.90 -2.07 -38.74
N PRO A 630 -8.89 -3.36 -39.10
CA PRO A 630 -7.63 -4.07 -39.34
C PRO A 630 -6.93 -3.42 -40.54
N GLU A 631 -5.60 -3.30 -40.47
CA GLU A 631 -4.75 -2.85 -41.58
C GLU A 631 -4.76 -3.77 -42.81
N GLU A 632 -5.55 -4.85 -42.80
CA GLU A 632 -5.70 -5.76 -43.94
C GLU A 632 -7.17 -5.89 -44.35
N LYS A 633 -7.50 -5.24 -45.48
CA LYS A 633 -8.68 -5.37 -46.35
C LYS A 633 -10.04 -5.61 -45.66
N PRO A 634 -10.95 -4.61 -45.64
CA PRO A 634 -12.27 -4.76 -45.03
C PRO A 634 -13.19 -5.69 -45.85
N PRO A 635 -14.06 -6.49 -45.21
CA PRO A 635 -15.32 -6.89 -45.82
C PRO A 635 -16.12 -5.62 -46.14
N LEU A 636 -16.63 -5.55 -47.37
CA LEU A 636 -17.17 -4.38 -48.07
C LEU A 636 -18.39 -3.67 -47.43
N THR A 637 -18.80 -4.01 -46.21
CA THR A 637 -20.04 -3.50 -45.59
C THR A 637 -19.80 -2.43 -44.52
N LEU A 638 -18.84 -2.60 -43.60
CA LEU A 638 -18.60 -1.64 -42.50
C LEU A 638 -17.84 -0.37 -42.96
N GLY A 639 -16.85 -0.54 -43.85
CA GLY A 639 -16.09 0.58 -44.41
C GLY A 639 -16.90 1.47 -45.36
N VAL A 640 -17.97 0.93 -45.95
CA VAL A 640 -18.91 1.68 -46.80
C VAL A 640 -19.95 2.41 -45.95
N ALA A 641 -20.37 1.86 -44.81
CA ALA A 641 -21.26 2.55 -43.87
C ALA A 641 -20.56 3.76 -43.24
N ILE A 642 -19.33 3.60 -42.73
CA ILE A 642 -18.53 4.71 -42.14
C ILE A 642 -18.18 5.79 -43.20
N ARG A 643 -17.94 5.41 -44.47
CA ARG A 643 -17.72 6.38 -45.56
C ARG A 643 -19.00 7.07 -46.03
N LYS A 644 -20.18 6.42 -45.94
CA LYS A 644 -21.46 7.01 -46.33
C LYS A 644 -22.12 7.83 -45.22
N SER A 645 -21.81 7.59 -43.95
CA SER A 645 -22.37 8.30 -42.79
C SER A 645 -21.53 9.49 -42.31
N MET A 646 -20.34 9.73 -42.87
CA MET A 646 -19.50 10.91 -42.59
C MET A 646 -19.43 11.91 -43.77
N PRO A 647 -20.38 12.86 -43.90
CA PRO A 647 -20.14 14.09 -44.66
C PRO A 647 -19.22 15.10 -43.94
N TRP A 648 -18.86 14.86 -42.67
CA TRP A 648 -18.27 15.88 -41.79
C TRP A 648 -16.74 15.85 -41.64
N ARG A 649 -15.99 15.12 -42.48
CA ARG A 649 -14.51 15.20 -42.49
C ARG A 649 -13.93 16.52 -43.06
N THR A 650 -14.79 17.52 -43.29
CA THR A 650 -14.43 18.91 -43.59
C THR A 650 -15.53 19.75 -42.93
N PRO A 651 -15.30 20.54 -41.84
CA PRO A 651 -14.08 21.21 -41.40
C PRO A 651 -13.85 21.19 -39.85
N LEU A 652 -12.85 20.47 -39.34
CA LEU A 652 -12.33 20.67 -37.97
C LEU A 652 -10.78 20.73 -37.94
N LEU A 653 -10.17 20.93 -39.10
CA LEU A 653 -8.78 21.35 -39.27
C LEU A 653 -8.78 22.87 -39.52
N TYR A 654 -9.10 23.67 -38.50
CA TYR A 654 -8.74 25.08 -38.34
C TYR A 654 -9.31 25.56 -37.00
N VAL A 655 -8.59 25.27 -35.91
CA VAL A 655 -8.18 26.14 -34.79
C VAL A 655 -7.32 25.28 -33.86
#